data_AF-A0A5S6QDF3-F1
#
_entry.id   AF-A0A5S6QDF3-F1
#
_cell.length_a   1.000
_cell.length_b   1.000
_cell.length_c   1.000
_cell.angle_alpha   90.00
_cell.angle_beta   90.00
_cell.angle_gamma   90.00
#
_symmetry.space_group_name_H-M   'P 1'
#
loop_
_entity.id
_entity.type
_entity.pdbx_description
1 polymer ?
#
loop_
_entity_poly.entity_id
_entity_poly.type
_entity_poly.pdbx_seq_one_letter_code
_entity_poly.pdbx_strand_id
1 'polypeptide(L)'
;MTSKSDDQYSSFSKLSLVDLSGQPDYGRQGRRIDLVSNFVELKVLATGDLYVSQYHVNVAHEKVKLTRDDKRRVFWKFVKEMPQIFVDPFSVAYDGESIVFTRDSLPIKENEVIERQVKVQLIRATRPVDVHVALKKSGQVKLTFKEAMSGGGFALDNEQTPIQVIDVILSQGRACTLVGQSDKFCVVGNSVFEVPSKCGANLYFGMELWRGLFLSARVGEGYRPMVNVDVCHAAFYRPQSVLNYMCDVLNGERMRPRYTLGQLRASTRLSESELHTVGRAIKGLRVTVTHRQDESQFRVIGMASDASRQMFTFRDGREISVANYFKETYYELHYPHLPALQVGGKKKSIYLPVEVCKIANKQRCTVGKLTGAQTTLMIRQCATDAKTRLRMCMEMMHRRNLENDKFIKKFGLGIGQQLIQVSGRVLQAPQLEYKRGSQTTTIQPMNGKWQMRNVEFFEGGDCANFSVITFGRPNTISRLDDFCRIVAKMCNELGMNMGTKADSIVPVREVSDLETSMGCLLDEYKERNRVCRLIFVALTDSKQYAEVKRVGDVKYGIMTQCFMPRVLNDVAVKHSVVTATNLALKINMKMGGINTRIIADATVKSYLLDKATLVLGVDVTHPAVGDTVSPSIAAVVGNVDLSFAAYGSSIRVQPNRRESVIYLEDQYRERIKHFSDANSRQPSRILLFRDGVAEGQFKQILHEELKALRSACRSLDKSYRPGISFIVVQKRHHARFMCNDGKMAVGRGKNIPAGTVVDHRITSADGFDFYLCSHEGIQGTSKPAKYHVLYDDNNLNSDAVQSIAYYLCHLLGRCTRSVSIPAPVYFAHLACYRARQHCYSLTGSGESFGSRRNTKEPNSVDLTRAVTHCLHFVPANSFTVASSSLTLTAKVKTAGKPLLIRVYLPNTTGLIVTMNSSAKKKCRQYSVEYLSYGFNPAPQNPSVPFCLNCMKMFTNESMRPSKMKKNPDIAQSDKKDNSQEYYQNLRNNFERRLTLPRIVTERLEKLEKGTIASYEINQLIAKTGNCHNIGESLVLPAVSKIISAMTNISAKDILQSICLSNSIVSRRIDEMAGDIEE
;
A
#
# COMPACT_ATOMS: atom_id res chain seq x y z
N MET A 1 12.63 57.13 -37.00
CA MET A 1 13.83 56.49 -36.42
C MET A 1 13.54 56.16 -34.97
N THR A 2 13.25 54.89 -34.66
CA THR A 2 13.21 54.31 -33.31
C THR A 2 13.20 52.80 -33.52
N SER A 3 14.18 52.08 -32.97
CA SER A 3 14.36 50.64 -33.21
C SER A 3 14.53 49.85 -31.91
N LYS A 4 13.70 48.80 -31.83
CA LYS A 4 13.94 47.47 -31.22
C LYS A 4 13.77 47.32 -29.71
N SER A 5 12.51 47.10 -29.33
CA SER A 5 12.09 46.11 -28.33
C SER A 5 11.08 45.15 -28.99
N ASP A 6 10.99 43.92 -28.48
CA ASP A 6 10.07 42.84 -28.84
C ASP A 6 10.53 41.87 -29.93
N ASP A 7 11.27 40.83 -29.50
CA ASP A 7 11.15 39.45 -30.03
C ASP A 7 12.02 38.46 -29.22
N GLN A 8 11.55 38.02 -28.04
CA GLN A 8 12.08 36.82 -27.36
C GLN A 8 11.02 35.97 -26.61
N TYR A 9 9.72 36.21 -26.81
CA TYR A 9 8.65 35.45 -26.16
C TYR A 9 7.82 34.61 -27.14
N SER A 10 8.46 33.63 -27.81
CA SER A 10 7.71 32.58 -28.52
C SER A 10 8.48 31.26 -28.69
N SER A 11 8.90 30.61 -27.59
CA SER A 11 9.27 29.18 -27.66
C SER A 11 9.20 28.44 -26.31
N PHE A 12 8.00 28.22 -25.75
CA PHE A 12 7.82 27.28 -24.64
C PHE A 12 6.57 26.39 -24.78
N SER A 13 6.37 25.84 -25.98
CA SER A 13 5.31 24.85 -26.27
C SER A 13 5.83 23.44 -26.57
N LYS A 14 6.99 23.07 -26.00
CA LYS A 14 7.44 21.67 -25.86
C LYS A 14 7.96 21.50 -24.43
N LEU A 15 7.17 20.86 -23.55
CA LEU A 15 7.66 20.40 -22.25
C LEU A 15 8.73 19.33 -22.53
N SER A 16 10.01 19.72 -22.39
CA SER A 16 11.12 18.76 -22.34
C SER A 16 10.93 17.87 -21.10
N LEU A 17 11.40 16.62 -21.21
CA LEU A 17 11.46 15.68 -20.08
C LEU A 17 11.99 16.39 -18.84
N VAL A 18 11.35 16.20 -17.69
CA VAL A 18 11.90 16.67 -16.41
C VAL A 18 13.09 15.77 -16.10
N ASP A 19 14.30 16.23 -16.40
CA ASP A 19 15.52 15.60 -15.91
C ASP A 19 15.54 15.69 -14.38
N LEU A 20 16.00 14.62 -13.73
CA LEU A 20 16.12 14.61 -12.28
C LEU A 20 17.20 15.60 -11.84
N SER A 21 17.09 16.12 -10.62
CA SER A 21 18.13 16.99 -10.06
C SER A 21 19.39 16.20 -9.75
N GLY A 22 20.52 16.68 -10.29
CA GLY A 22 21.85 16.20 -9.90
C GLY A 22 22.31 16.81 -8.60
N GLN A 23 23.29 16.16 -7.98
CA GLN A 23 23.86 16.62 -6.72
C GLN A 23 24.57 17.98 -6.92
N PRO A 24 24.12 19.06 -6.27
CA PRO A 24 24.71 20.39 -6.46
C PRO A 24 26.04 20.54 -5.74
N ASP A 25 26.19 19.90 -4.58
CA ASP A 25 27.36 19.91 -3.72
C ASP A 25 27.32 18.78 -2.69
N TYR A 26 28.28 18.74 -1.77
CA TYR A 26 28.26 17.86 -0.59
C TYR A 26 28.15 18.69 0.68
N GLY A 27 27.41 18.18 1.67
CA GLY A 27 27.21 18.90 2.92
C GLY A 27 28.50 19.00 3.73
N ARG A 28 28.65 20.10 4.46
CA ARG A 28 29.84 20.42 5.27
C ARG A 28 29.51 20.60 6.75
N GLN A 29 28.25 20.81 7.09
CA GLN A 29 27.82 21.02 8.48
C GLN A 29 27.88 19.75 9.33
N GLY A 30 28.09 19.92 10.63
CA GLY A 30 28.14 18.82 11.60
C GLY A 30 29.55 18.25 11.81
N ARG A 31 29.72 17.55 12.93
CA ARG A 31 31.01 16.93 13.30
C ARG A 31 31.23 15.65 12.49
N ARG A 32 32.44 15.41 12.00
CA ARG A 32 32.78 14.17 11.27
C ARG A 32 32.64 12.95 12.17
N ILE A 33 32.22 11.83 11.57
CA ILE A 33 32.15 10.51 12.21
C ILE A 33 32.50 9.42 11.21
N ASP A 34 33.39 8.51 11.59
CA ASP A 34 33.72 7.35 10.76
C ASP A 34 32.76 6.20 11.04
N LEU A 35 32.21 5.65 9.97
CA LEU A 35 31.17 4.63 10.01
C LEU A 35 31.58 3.42 9.18
N VAL A 36 30.91 2.30 9.45
CA VAL A 36 30.95 1.11 8.60
C VAL A 36 29.54 0.80 8.14
N SER A 37 29.36 0.65 6.84
CA SER A 37 28.09 0.31 6.22
C SER A 37 27.99 -1.20 5.98
N ASN A 38 26.78 -1.73 5.83
CA ASN A 38 26.57 -3.14 5.49
C ASN A 38 26.68 -3.42 3.98
N PHE A 39 27.46 -2.61 3.26
CA PHE A 39 27.78 -2.83 1.86
C PHE A 39 29.14 -3.49 1.73
N VAL A 40 29.31 -4.29 0.68
CA VAL A 40 30.59 -4.86 0.25
C VAL A 40 30.85 -4.46 -1.20
N GLU A 41 32.11 -4.37 -1.59
CA GLU A 41 32.48 -4.07 -2.99
C GLU A 41 32.06 -5.22 -3.92
N LEU A 42 31.54 -4.88 -5.11
CA LEU A 42 31.41 -5.83 -6.21
C LEU A 42 32.64 -5.68 -7.11
N LYS A 43 33.51 -6.67 -7.10
CA LYS A 43 34.73 -6.67 -7.92
C LYS A 43 34.37 -7.09 -9.35
N VAL A 44 34.72 -6.26 -10.32
CA VAL A 44 34.70 -6.65 -11.74
C VAL A 44 36.05 -7.29 -12.03
N LEU A 45 36.06 -8.60 -12.28
CA LEU A 45 37.29 -9.37 -12.51
C LEU A 45 37.65 -9.46 -13.99
N ALA A 46 36.72 -9.09 -14.89
CA ALA A 46 36.96 -9.06 -16.32
C ALA A 46 37.81 -7.85 -16.71
N THR A 47 38.86 -8.08 -17.51
CA THR A 47 39.63 -7.04 -18.17
C THR A 47 38.89 -6.60 -19.44
N GLY A 48 38.13 -5.50 -19.37
CA GLY A 48 37.37 -4.93 -20.51
C GLY A 48 35.86 -4.88 -20.29
N ASP A 49 35.13 -4.48 -21.34
CA ASP A 49 33.67 -4.36 -21.29
C ASP A 49 33.00 -5.73 -21.07
N LEU A 50 32.17 -5.81 -20.03
CA LEU A 50 31.50 -7.04 -19.64
C LEU A 50 30.11 -7.12 -20.30
N TYR A 51 29.97 -7.94 -21.34
CA TYR A 51 28.67 -8.21 -21.97
C TYR A 51 28.04 -9.50 -21.46
N VAL A 52 26.71 -9.51 -21.32
CA VAL A 52 25.91 -10.71 -21.10
C VAL A 52 24.84 -10.82 -22.17
N SER A 53 24.56 -12.04 -22.64
CA SER A 53 23.48 -12.28 -23.60
C SER A 53 22.17 -12.55 -22.84
N GLN A 54 21.11 -11.86 -23.24
CA GLN A 54 19.77 -11.97 -22.65
C GLN A 54 18.85 -12.80 -23.53
N TYR A 55 18.08 -13.66 -22.88
CA TYR A 55 17.09 -14.54 -23.49
C TYR A 55 15.76 -14.40 -22.75
N HIS A 56 14.67 -14.45 -23.50
CA HIS A 56 13.34 -14.64 -22.95
C HIS A 56 13.04 -16.14 -22.89
N VAL A 57 12.58 -16.60 -21.74
CA VAL A 57 12.13 -17.98 -21.55
C VAL A 57 10.66 -18.01 -21.16
N ASN A 58 9.88 -18.83 -21.85
CA ASN A 58 8.51 -19.12 -21.48
C ASN A 58 8.44 -20.54 -20.94
N VAL A 59 8.13 -20.70 -19.66
CA VAL A 59 7.88 -21.99 -19.01
C VAL A 59 6.39 -22.08 -18.69
N ALA A 60 5.66 -22.88 -19.45
CA ALA A 60 4.21 -22.94 -19.39
C ALA A 60 3.67 -24.36 -19.46
N HIS A 61 2.52 -24.56 -18.81
CA HIS A 61 1.74 -25.79 -18.89
C HIS A 61 0.27 -25.40 -19.07
N GLU A 62 -0.44 -26.07 -19.99
CA GLU A 62 -1.80 -25.69 -20.42
C GLU A 62 -2.81 -25.63 -19.26
N LYS A 63 -2.79 -26.62 -18.37
CA LYS A 63 -3.80 -26.81 -17.31
C LYS A 63 -3.35 -26.42 -15.91
N VAL A 64 -2.05 -26.26 -15.67
CA VAL A 64 -1.47 -26.13 -14.33
C VAL A 64 -0.73 -24.81 -14.23
N LYS A 65 -1.20 -23.94 -13.34
CA LYS A 65 -0.49 -22.70 -13.04
C LYS A 65 0.78 -23.01 -12.23
N LEU A 66 1.93 -22.80 -12.88
CA LEU A 66 3.26 -23.02 -12.32
C LEU A 66 3.59 -21.93 -11.29
N THR A 67 4.23 -22.34 -10.19
CA THR A 67 4.89 -21.42 -9.25
C THR A 67 6.30 -21.07 -9.74
N ARG A 68 6.92 -20.03 -9.17
CA ARG A 68 8.31 -19.67 -9.47
C ARG A 68 9.29 -20.83 -9.20
N ASP A 69 9.03 -21.62 -8.17
CA ASP A 69 9.85 -22.81 -7.86
C ASP A 69 9.61 -23.95 -8.86
N ASP A 70 8.37 -24.14 -9.34
CA ASP A 70 8.08 -25.08 -10.43
C ASP A 70 8.84 -24.66 -11.69
N LYS A 71 8.77 -23.38 -12.07
CA LYS A 71 9.49 -22.83 -13.22
C LYS A 71 11.00 -23.03 -13.13
N ARG A 72 11.60 -22.81 -11.96
CA ARG A 72 13.03 -23.05 -11.71
C ARG A 72 13.40 -24.53 -11.88
N ARG A 73 12.61 -25.44 -11.30
CA ARG A 73 12.84 -26.90 -11.44
C ARG A 73 12.79 -27.33 -12.90
N VAL A 74 11.79 -26.85 -13.64
CA VAL A 74 11.63 -27.16 -15.07
C VAL A 74 12.79 -26.59 -15.88
N PHE A 75 13.13 -25.32 -15.69
CA PHE A 75 14.21 -24.68 -16.43
C PHE A 75 15.58 -25.32 -16.19
N TRP A 76 15.94 -25.63 -14.95
CA TRP A 76 17.24 -26.25 -14.67
C TRP A 76 17.31 -27.70 -15.14
N LYS A 77 16.19 -28.40 -15.22
CA LYS A 77 16.12 -29.71 -15.88
C LYS A 77 16.27 -29.57 -17.40
N PHE A 78 15.62 -28.59 -18.02
CA PHE A 78 15.82 -28.23 -19.43
C PHE A 78 17.30 -27.97 -19.76
N VAL A 79 17.98 -27.16 -18.93
CA VAL A 79 19.42 -26.87 -19.08
C VAL A 79 20.25 -28.15 -19.02
N LYS A 80 19.97 -29.05 -18.06
CA LYS A 80 20.67 -30.33 -17.91
C LYS A 80 20.47 -31.28 -19.08
N GLU A 81 19.28 -31.27 -19.70
CA GLU A 81 18.93 -32.13 -20.85
C GLU A 81 19.45 -31.59 -22.19
N MET A 82 20.03 -30.38 -22.22
CA MET A 82 20.57 -29.75 -23.43
C MET A 82 22.04 -29.32 -23.30
N PRO A 83 22.98 -30.25 -23.02
CA PRO A 83 24.40 -29.94 -22.85
C PRO A 83 25.06 -29.35 -24.10
N GLN A 84 24.51 -29.61 -25.29
CA GLN A 84 24.99 -29.06 -26.57
C GLN A 84 24.74 -27.55 -26.71
N ILE A 85 23.75 -27.00 -25.98
CA ILE A 85 23.47 -25.56 -25.93
C ILE A 85 24.11 -24.97 -24.68
N PHE A 86 23.92 -25.63 -23.53
CA PHE A 86 24.39 -25.17 -22.23
C PHE A 86 25.65 -25.92 -21.80
N VAL A 87 26.76 -25.68 -22.51
CA VAL A 87 28.05 -26.35 -22.27
C VAL A 87 28.53 -26.15 -20.83
N ASP A 88 28.39 -24.93 -20.30
CA ASP A 88 28.67 -24.61 -18.91
C ASP A 88 27.41 -24.05 -18.21
N PRO A 89 26.67 -24.87 -17.45
CA PRO A 89 25.48 -24.42 -16.72
C PRO A 89 25.75 -23.28 -15.72
N PHE A 90 26.99 -23.12 -15.24
CA PHE A 90 27.36 -22.03 -14.31
C PHE A 90 27.51 -20.67 -15.00
N SER A 91 27.53 -20.66 -16.33
CA SER A 91 27.49 -19.42 -17.14
C SER A 91 26.05 -18.91 -17.37
N VAL A 92 25.04 -19.56 -16.78
CA VAL A 92 23.61 -19.27 -16.96
C VAL A 92 23.00 -18.73 -15.67
N ALA A 93 22.20 -17.68 -15.77
CA ALA A 93 21.47 -17.09 -14.64
C ALA A 93 20.00 -16.88 -15.00
N TYR A 94 19.08 -17.49 -14.26
CA TYR A 94 17.64 -17.43 -14.51
C TYR A 94 16.91 -16.70 -13.38
N ASP A 95 16.07 -15.72 -13.73
CA ASP A 95 15.26 -14.99 -12.74
C ASP A 95 14.20 -15.87 -12.06
N GLY A 96 13.86 -17.04 -12.64
CA GLY A 96 12.83 -17.94 -12.15
C GLY A 96 11.45 -17.69 -12.75
N GLU A 97 11.30 -16.69 -13.63
CA GLU A 97 10.02 -16.27 -14.19
C GLU A 97 10.01 -16.24 -15.71
N SER A 98 10.88 -15.43 -16.35
CA SER A 98 10.87 -15.19 -17.79
C SER A 98 12.18 -14.72 -18.43
N ILE A 99 13.21 -14.38 -17.65
CA ILE A 99 14.45 -13.80 -18.18
C ILE A 99 15.65 -14.66 -17.79
N VAL A 100 16.47 -14.99 -18.79
CA VAL A 100 17.73 -15.71 -18.64
C VAL A 100 18.87 -14.84 -19.14
N PHE A 101 19.96 -14.81 -18.39
CA PHE A 101 21.23 -14.20 -18.78
C PHE A 101 22.29 -15.27 -18.92
N THR A 102 23.18 -15.09 -19.88
CA THR A 102 24.34 -15.97 -20.09
C THR A 102 25.58 -15.14 -20.30
N ARG A 103 26.73 -15.65 -19.84
CA ARG A 103 28.02 -14.97 -20.06
C ARG A 103 28.36 -14.91 -21.54
N ASP A 104 28.38 -16.07 -22.19
CA ASP A 104 28.64 -16.21 -23.61
C ASP A 104 27.34 -16.45 -24.37
N SER A 105 27.23 -15.96 -25.60
CA SER A 105 26.02 -16.18 -26.41
C SER A 105 25.85 -17.68 -26.66
N LEU A 106 24.68 -18.21 -26.29
CA LEU A 106 24.27 -19.55 -26.68
C LEU A 106 24.22 -19.68 -28.21
N PRO A 107 24.45 -20.88 -28.77
CA PRO A 107 24.40 -21.15 -30.20
C PRO A 107 22.95 -21.15 -30.73
N ILE A 108 22.28 -20.00 -30.63
CA ILE A 108 20.89 -19.75 -31.02
C ILE A 108 20.89 -18.52 -31.93
N LYS A 109 20.39 -18.65 -33.16
CA LYS A 109 20.36 -17.54 -34.14
C LYS A 109 19.36 -16.45 -33.73
N GLU A 110 19.54 -15.25 -34.24
CA GLU A 110 18.55 -14.17 -34.11
C GLU A 110 17.22 -14.63 -34.73
N ASN A 111 16.15 -14.62 -33.93
CA ASN A 111 14.80 -15.13 -34.22
C ASN A 111 14.56 -16.64 -34.11
N GLU A 112 15.59 -17.45 -33.85
CA GLU A 112 15.40 -18.86 -33.54
C GLU A 112 14.78 -19.03 -32.15
N VAL A 113 13.77 -19.91 -32.05
CA VAL A 113 13.13 -20.28 -30.79
C VAL A 113 13.39 -21.76 -30.55
N ILE A 114 14.02 -22.07 -29.43
CA ILE A 114 14.26 -23.45 -29.01
C ILE A 114 13.11 -23.88 -28.11
N GLU A 115 12.36 -24.86 -28.57
CA GLU A 115 11.21 -25.40 -27.87
C GLU A 115 11.43 -26.87 -27.50
N ARG A 116 11.16 -27.22 -26.25
CA ARG A 116 11.13 -28.61 -25.78
C ARG A 116 10.03 -28.82 -24.76
N GLN A 117 9.57 -30.06 -24.70
CA GLN A 117 8.79 -30.56 -23.58
C GLN A 117 9.74 -31.22 -22.59
N VAL A 118 9.64 -30.83 -21.32
CA VAL A 118 10.45 -31.36 -20.24
C VAL A 118 9.54 -32.05 -19.26
N LYS A 119 9.77 -33.35 -19.05
CA LYS A 119 8.96 -34.17 -18.14
C LYS A 119 9.39 -33.95 -16.70
N VAL A 120 8.59 -33.26 -15.89
CA VAL A 120 8.97 -32.89 -14.52
C VAL A 120 7.89 -33.27 -13.51
N GLN A 121 8.32 -33.77 -12.35
CA GLN A 121 7.46 -33.88 -11.19
C GLN A 121 7.24 -32.48 -10.60
N LEU A 122 6.12 -31.85 -10.97
CA LEU A 122 5.72 -30.56 -10.41
C LEU A 122 5.30 -30.71 -8.95
N ILE A 123 5.44 -29.64 -8.18
CA ILE A 123 5.10 -29.63 -6.75
C ILE A 123 3.61 -29.95 -6.52
N ARG A 124 2.75 -29.49 -7.44
CA ARG A 124 1.29 -29.61 -7.37
C ARG A 124 0.71 -30.72 -8.25
N ALA A 125 1.54 -31.49 -8.94
CA ALA A 125 1.09 -32.63 -9.73
C ALA A 125 1.31 -33.92 -8.93
N THR A 126 0.42 -34.88 -9.08
CA THR A 126 0.55 -36.22 -8.45
C THR A 126 1.40 -37.17 -9.29
N ARG A 127 1.69 -36.80 -10.53
CA ARG A 127 2.50 -37.56 -11.48
C ARG A 127 3.38 -36.58 -12.27
N PRO A 128 4.49 -37.05 -12.86
CA PRO A 128 5.28 -36.22 -13.75
C PRO A 128 4.43 -35.75 -14.93
N VAL A 129 4.57 -34.48 -15.30
CA VAL A 129 3.88 -33.88 -16.44
C VAL A 129 4.88 -33.27 -17.40
N ASP A 130 4.52 -33.22 -18.68
CA ASP A 130 5.31 -32.56 -19.71
C ASP A 130 5.02 -31.05 -19.68
N VAL A 131 6.06 -30.27 -19.46
CA VAL A 131 5.99 -28.79 -19.40
C VAL A 131 6.71 -28.24 -20.62
N HIS A 132 6.05 -27.31 -21.31
CA HIS A 132 6.63 -26.67 -22.48
C HIS A 132 7.58 -25.55 -22.05
N VAL A 133 8.78 -25.57 -22.62
CA VAL A 133 9.83 -24.56 -22.44
C VAL A 133 10.20 -24.01 -23.80
N ALA A 134 10.05 -22.71 -23.99
CA ALA A 134 10.49 -21.98 -25.18
C ALA A 134 11.55 -20.94 -24.81
N LEU A 135 12.69 -20.95 -25.47
CA LEU A 135 13.81 -20.03 -25.25
C LEU A 135 14.12 -19.25 -26.53
N LYS A 136 14.17 -17.92 -26.43
CA LYS A 136 14.49 -17.04 -27.55
C LYS A 136 15.53 -15.99 -27.14
N LYS A 137 16.54 -15.75 -27.98
CA LYS A 137 17.48 -14.64 -27.77
C LYS A 137 16.74 -13.31 -27.88
N SER A 138 16.86 -12.46 -26.86
CA SER A 138 16.17 -11.16 -26.81
C SER A 138 17.12 -9.97 -26.94
N GLY A 139 18.41 -10.15 -26.67
CA GLY A 139 19.41 -9.09 -26.87
C GLY A 139 20.73 -9.35 -26.14
N GLN A 140 21.53 -8.31 -26.00
CA GLN A 140 22.72 -8.27 -25.15
C GLN A 140 22.65 -7.08 -24.21
N VAL A 141 23.15 -7.27 -22.99
CA VAL A 141 23.25 -6.21 -21.98
C VAL A 141 24.73 -5.99 -21.70
N LYS A 142 25.18 -4.74 -21.90
CA LYS A 142 26.50 -4.31 -21.48
C LYS A 142 26.44 -3.99 -19.98
N LEU A 143 27.20 -4.71 -19.17
CA LEU A 143 27.38 -4.44 -17.74
C LEU A 143 28.38 -3.31 -17.56
N THR A 144 27.96 -2.11 -17.94
CA THR A 144 28.71 -0.88 -17.73
C THR A 144 28.15 -0.17 -16.52
N PHE A 145 29.02 0.10 -15.55
CA PHE A 145 28.65 0.88 -14.37
C PHE A 145 28.95 2.36 -14.56
N LYS A 146 29.75 2.74 -15.57
CA LYS A 146 30.19 4.11 -15.87
C LYS A 146 29.93 4.44 -17.34
N GLU A 147 29.08 5.40 -17.65
CA GLU A 147 29.17 6.13 -18.93
C GLU A 147 29.31 7.63 -18.66
N ALA A 148 30.26 8.23 -19.39
CA ALA A 148 30.57 9.65 -19.32
C ALA A 148 29.38 10.47 -19.81
N MET A 149 28.85 11.35 -18.97
CA MET A 149 27.94 12.42 -19.40
C MET A 149 28.70 13.41 -20.27
N SER A 150 28.71 13.19 -21.59
CA SER A 150 28.74 14.28 -22.55
C SER A 150 27.30 14.77 -22.74
N GLY A 151 26.85 15.67 -21.86
CA GLY A 151 25.57 16.37 -21.99
C GLY A 151 24.41 15.83 -21.14
N GLY A 152 24.39 16.20 -19.85
CA GLY A 152 23.19 16.62 -19.10
C GLY A 152 21.87 15.83 -19.22
N GLY A 153 21.87 14.49 -19.22
CA GLY A 153 20.62 13.70 -19.18
C GLY A 153 20.70 12.49 -18.23
N PHE A 154 19.78 12.41 -17.26
CA PHE A 154 19.69 11.30 -16.29
C PHE A 154 19.12 10.02 -16.92
N ALA A 155 19.96 9.03 -17.20
CA ALA A 155 19.56 7.73 -17.75
C ALA A 155 19.31 6.66 -16.65
N LEU A 156 18.34 6.88 -15.76
CA LEU A 156 17.86 5.86 -14.80
C LEU A 156 17.49 4.51 -15.46
N ASP A 157 17.10 4.51 -16.74
CA ASP A 157 16.68 3.30 -17.46
C ASP A 157 17.87 2.41 -17.87
N ASN A 158 19.08 2.98 -18.03
CA ASN A 158 20.28 2.23 -18.43
C ASN A 158 20.99 1.55 -17.25
N GLU A 159 20.86 2.06 -16.01
CA GLU A 159 21.50 1.49 -14.81
C GLU A 159 20.70 0.34 -14.17
N GLN A 160 19.38 0.32 -14.34
CA GLN A 160 18.54 -0.71 -13.71
C GLN A 160 18.74 -2.10 -14.34
N THR A 161 19.03 -2.17 -15.64
CA THR A 161 19.24 -3.46 -16.32
C THR A 161 20.52 -4.17 -15.83
N PRO A 162 21.70 -3.53 -15.71
CA PRO A 162 22.88 -4.14 -15.09
C PRO A 162 22.68 -4.58 -13.63
N ILE A 163 22.01 -3.76 -12.81
CA ILE A 163 21.71 -4.11 -11.41
C ILE A 163 20.82 -5.35 -11.34
N GLN A 164 19.79 -5.42 -12.19
CA GLN A 164 18.89 -6.58 -12.26
C GLN A 164 19.65 -7.85 -12.67
N VAL A 165 20.55 -7.76 -13.66
CA VAL A 165 21.40 -8.88 -14.06
C VAL A 165 22.21 -9.40 -12.88
N ILE A 166 22.89 -8.50 -12.15
CA ILE A 166 23.70 -8.90 -11.00
C ILE A 166 22.82 -9.50 -9.90
N ASP A 167 21.66 -8.94 -9.60
CA ASP A 167 20.73 -9.50 -8.60
C ASP A 167 20.31 -10.94 -8.96
N VAL A 168 20.06 -11.20 -10.25
CA VAL A 168 19.76 -12.54 -10.76
C VAL A 168 20.98 -13.46 -10.58
N ILE A 169 22.18 -13.06 -11.00
CA ILE A 169 23.43 -13.83 -10.84
C ILE A 169 23.68 -14.15 -9.36
N LEU A 170 23.60 -13.13 -8.50
CA LEU A 170 23.77 -13.26 -7.07
C LEU A 170 22.86 -14.33 -6.51
N SER A 171 21.64 -14.54 -7.00
CA SER A 171 20.73 -15.56 -6.46
C SER A 171 21.03 -17.01 -6.89
N GLN A 172 21.78 -17.24 -7.98
CA GLN A 172 21.84 -18.53 -8.67
C GLN A 172 22.43 -19.66 -7.84
N GLY A 173 23.55 -19.43 -7.15
CA GLY A 173 24.21 -20.47 -6.35
C GLY A 173 23.33 -21.08 -5.26
N ARG A 174 22.20 -20.44 -4.91
CA ARG A 174 21.24 -20.91 -3.90
C ARG A 174 19.87 -21.25 -4.47
N ALA A 175 19.57 -20.86 -5.71
CA ALA A 175 18.30 -21.13 -6.40
C ALA A 175 18.40 -22.24 -7.45
N CYS A 176 19.59 -22.49 -8.00
CA CYS A 176 19.84 -23.48 -9.04
C CYS A 176 19.78 -24.90 -8.46
N THR A 177 18.87 -25.73 -8.98
CA THR A 177 18.67 -27.11 -8.52
C THR A 177 19.77 -28.07 -8.94
N LEU A 178 20.73 -27.62 -9.77
CA LEU A 178 21.93 -28.39 -10.10
C LEU A 178 23.00 -28.30 -9.01
N VAL A 179 22.87 -27.34 -8.08
CA VAL A 179 23.77 -27.18 -6.94
C VAL A 179 23.22 -27.97 -5.76
N GLY A 180 23.92 -29.01 -5.31
CA GLY A 180 23.42 -29.91 -4.26
C GLY A 180 23.08 -29.24 -2.91
N GLN A 181 23.56 -28.01 -2.65
CA GLN A 181 23.20 -27.25 -1.45
C GLN A 181 21.92 -26.41 -1.59
N SER A 182 21.33 -26.27 -2.79
CA SER A 182 20.13 -25.45 -3.01
C SER A 182 18.94 -25.87 -2.14
N ASP A 183 18.88 -27.16 -1.78
CA ASP A 183 17.81 -27.68 -0.92
C ASP A 183 17.88 -27.18 0.53
N LYS A 184 19.03 -26.67 0.98
CA LYS A 184 19.17 -26.01 2.29
C LYS A 184 18.62 -24.59 2.31
N PHE A 185 18.20 -24.06 1.15
CA PHE A 185 17.77 -22.67 1.02
C PHE A 185 16.34 -22.53 0.49
N CYS A 186 15.72 -21.40 0.82
CA CYS A 186 14.47 -20.91 0.27
C CYS A 186 14.68 -19.46 -0.19
N VAL A 187 14.58 -19.22 -1.50
CA VAL A 187 14.84 -17.91 -2.12
C VAL A 187 13.52 -17.17 -2.34
N VAL A 188 13.36 -16.01 -1.71
CA VAL A 188 12.18 -15.15 -1.83
C VAL A 188 12.60 -13.73 -2.18
N GLY A 189 12.42 -13.35 -3.45
CA GLY A 189 12.99 -12.12 -3.99
C GLY A 189 14.51 -12.12 -3.85
N ASN A 190 15.06 -11.01 -3.35
CA ASN A 190 16.49 -10.82 -3.10
C ASN A 190 16.97 -11.40 -1.75
N SER A 191 16.08 -12.11 -1.04
CA SER A 191 16.39 -12.73 0.25
C SER A 191 16.51 -14.24 0.14
N VAL A 192 17.54 -14.79 0.76
CA VAL A 192 17.79 -16.23 0.82
C VAL A 192 17.72 -16.70 2.27
N PHE A 193 16.69 -17.49 2.59
CA PHE A 193 16.45 -18.06 3.92
C PHE A 193 17.05 -19.46 4.01
N GLU A 194 17.69 -19.76 5.13
CA GLU A 194 18.25 -21.09 5.39
C GLU A 194 17.23 -21.95 6.11
N VAL A 195 17.08 -23.20 5.68
CA VAL A 195 16.25 -24.19 6.38
C VAL A 195 16.96 -24.53 7.70
N PRO A 196 16.35 -24.27 8.86
CA PRO A 196 16.97 -24.55 10.15
C PRO A 196 17.34 -26.03 10.30
N SER A 197 18.57 -26.32 10.74
CA SER A 197 19.02 -27.70 11.04
C SER A 197 18.36 -28.29 12.30
N LYS A 198 17.91 -27.42 13.20
CA LYS A 198 17.04 -27.72 14.36
C LYS A 198 15.76 -26.88 14.24
N CYS A 199 14.70 -27.25 14.96
CA CYS A 199 13.46 -26.47 15.00
C CYS A 199 13.74 -24.98 15.23
N GLY A 200 13.17 -24.12 14.39
CA GLY A 200 13.34 -22.67 14.50
C GLY A 200 12.69 -22.12 15.76
N ALA A 201 12.93 -20.83 16.06
CA ALA A 201 12.29 -20.20 17.22
C ALA A 201 10.76 -20.21 17.04
N ASN A 202 10.05 -20.83 18.00
CA ASN A 202 8.60 -21.01 17.95
C ASN A 202 7.87 -19.66 17.95
N LEU A 203 6.99 -19.46 16.97
CA LEU A 203 6.13 -18.28 16.83
C LEU A 203 4.65 -18.64 17.07
N TYR A 204 4.35 -19.71 17.81
CA TYR A 204 2.99 -20.22 18.04
C TYR A 204 2.26 -20.63 16.76
N PHE A 205 1.11 -21.29 16.88
CA PHE A 205 0.26 -21.70 15.76
C PHE A 205 1.02 -22.48 14.66
N GLY A 206 2.00 -23.30 15.06
CA GLY A 206 2.79 -24.13 14.15
C GLY A 206 3.74 -23.35 13.24
N MET A 207 4.08 -22.11 13.60
CA MET A 207 5.04 -21.28 12.89
C MET A 207 6.38 -21.20 13.62
N GLU A 208 7.43 -20.95 12.84
CA GLU A 208 8.79 -20.75 13.32
C GLU A 208 9.49 -19.63 12.55
N LEU A 209 10.48 -19.00 13.20
CA LEU A 209 11.26 -17.91 12.62
C LEU A 209 12.49 -18.47 11.87
N TRP A 210 12.60 -18.14 10.59
CA TRP A 210 13.79 -18.44 9.79
C TRP A 210 14.65 -17.20 9.60
N ARG A 211 15.96 -17.39 9.64
CA ARG A 211 16.97 -16.36 9.36
C ARG A 211 17.43 -16.47 7.90
N GLY A 212 17.66 -15.32 7.28
CA GLY A 212 18.12 -15.22 5.91
C GLY A 212 19.10 -14.07 5.68
N LEU A 213 19.62 -14.00 4.46
CA LEU A 213 20.48 -12.93 3.99
C LEU A 213 19.81 -12.27 2.79
N PHE A 214 19.64 -10.96 2.87
CA PHE A 214 19.28 -10.10 1.76
C PHE A 214 20.54 -9.69 1.00
N LEU A 215 20.50 -9.74 -0.33
CA LEU A 215 21.58 -9.33 -1.22
C LEU A 215 21.00 -8.50 -2.35
N SER A 216 21.53 -7.30 -2.58
CA SER A 216 21.15 -6.53 -3.76
C SER A 216 22.27 -5.64 -4.25
N ALA A 217 22.53 -5.69 -5.55
CA ALA A 217 23.50 -4.85 -6.23
C ALA A 217 23.07 -3.38 -6.23
N ARG A 218 24.04 -2.50 -6.08
CA ARG A 218 23.88 -1.05 -6.10
C ARG A 218 25.10 -0.42 -6.78
N VAL A 219 24.89 0.74 -7.38
CA VAL A 219 25.96 1.58 -7.91
C VAL A 219 26.00 2.83 -7.05
N GLY A 220 27.18 3.12 -6.51
CA GLY A 220 27.40 4.29 -5.65
C GLY A 220 28.18 5.39 -6.34
N GLU A 221 28.39 6.50 -5.63
CA GLU A 221 29.22 7.64 -6.02
C GLU A 221 30.51 7.20 -6.74
N GLY A 222 30.80 7.84 -7.88
CA GLY A 222 31.94 7.47 -8.73
C GLY A 222 31.73 6.17 -9.50
N TYR A 223 30.47 5.77 -9.71
CA TYR A 223 30.07 4.58 -10.45
C TYR A 223 30.63 3.27 -9.88
N ARG A 224 30.78 3.22 -8.55
CA ARG A 224 31.36 2.07 -7.84
C ARG A 224 30.28 0.99 -7.61
N PRO A 225 30.40 -0.19 -8.23
CA PRO A 225 29.44 -1.26 -7.99
C PRO A 225 29.68 -1.91 -6.63
N MET A 226 28.59 -2.19 -5.91
CA MET A 226 28.59 -2.74 -4.57
C MET A 226 27.40 -3.66 -4.35
N VAL A 227 27.45 -4.48 -3.30
CA VAL A 227 26.33 -5.33 -2.87
C VAL A 227 25.93 -4.92 -1.47
N ASN A 228 24.66 -4.54 -1.30
CA ASN A 228 24.05 -4.37 0.01
C ASN A 228 23.74 -5.74 0.61
N VAL A 229 24.25 -6.00 1.80
CA VAL A 229 24.09 -7.28 2.50
C VAL A 229 23.44 -7.06 3.85
N ASP A 230 22.25 -7.63 4.08
CA ASP A 230 21.53 -7.43 5.34
C ASP A 230 20.94 -8.73 5.88
N VAL A 231 20.97 -8.92 7.20
CA VAL A 231 20.30 -10.08 7.83
C VAL A 231 18.79 -9.86 7.80
N CYS A 232 18.04 -10.79 7.23
CA CYS A 232 16.58 -10.76 7.22
C CYS A 232 15.98 -11.93 8.01
N HIS A 233 14.72 -11.79 8.42
CA HIS A 233 13.98 -12.85 9.09
C HIS A 233 12.58 -12.93 8.51
N ALA A 234 12.00 -14.13 8.48
CA ALA A 234 10.62 -14.36 8.06
C ALA A 234 10.01 -15.55 8.80
N ALA A 235 8.69 -15.51 8.99
CA ALA A 235 7.95 -16.63 9.56
C ALA A 235 7.69 -17.69 8.49
N PHE A 236 7.92 -18.95 8.84
CA PHE A 236 7.63 -20.13 8.04
C PHE A 236 6.75 -21.09 8.84
N TYR A 237 5.91 -21.86 8.15
CA TYR A 237 5.21 -22.97 8.79
C TYR A 237 6.20 -24.11 9.07
N ARG A 238 6.19 -24.61 10.30
CA ARG A 238 7.07 -25.70 10.74
C ARG A 238 6.71 -26.97 9.97
N PRO A 239 7.70 -27.70 9.41
CA PRO A 239 7.47 -29.04 8.88
C PRO A 239 7.14 -30.01 10.03
N GLN A 240 5.85 -30.35 10.20
CA GLN A 240 5.37 -31.24 11.25
C GLN A 240 4.11 -32.00 10.81
N SER A 241 3.69 -33.03 11.56
CA SER A 241 2.41 -33.70 11.29
C SER A 241 1.25 -32.72 11.41
N VAL A 242 0.20 -32.92 10.62
CA VAL A 242 -1.00 -32.07 10.72
C VAL A 242 -1.64 -32.20 12.10
N LEU A 243 -1.57 -33.38 12.74
CA LEU A 243 -1.99 -33.54 14.13
C LEU A 243 -1.26 -32.59 15.09
N ASN A 244 0.07 -32.49 15.00
CA ASN A 244 0.84 -31.53 15.81
C ASN A 244 0.45 -30.08 15.50
N TYR A 245 0.28 -29.75 14.22
CA TYR A 245 -0.16 -28.43 13.79
C TYR A 245 -1.54 -28.07 14.37
N MET A 246 -2.48 -29.03 14.40
CA MET A 246 -3.79 -28.84 15.01
C MET A 246 -3.68 -28.54 16.51
N CYS A 247 -2.87 -29.29 17.24
CA CYS A 247 -2.58 -29.01 18.65
C CYS A 247 -2.00 -27.61 18.83
N ASP A 248 -1.01 -27.21 18.02
CA ASP A 248 -0.40 -25.88 18.07
C ASP A 248 -1.42 -24.75 17.84
N VAL A 249 -2.33 -24.93 16.86
CA VAL A 249 -3.38 -23.95 16.56
C VAL A 249 -4.40 -23.84 17.71
N LEU A 250 -4.85 -24.98 18.26
CA LEU A 250 -5.82 -25.02 19.35
C LEU A 250 -5.25 -24.53 20.68
N ASN A 251 -3.94 -24.74 20.91
CA ASN A 251 -3.23 -24.17 22.05
C ASN A 251 -3.04 -22.65 21.92
N GLY A 252 -2.99 -22.14 20.69
CA GLY A 252 -2.79 -20.73 20.40
C GLY A 252 -1.52 -20.19 21.05
N GLU A 253 -1.67 -19.16 21.88
CA GLU A 253 -0.56 -18.47 22.57
C GLU A 253 -0.36 -18.94 24.02
N ARG A 254 -0.98 -20.05 24.43
CA ARG A 254 -0.88 -20.55 25.80
C ARG A 254 0.54 -20.99 26.11
N MET A 255 1.06 -20.55 27.26
CA MET A 255 2.37 -20.97 27.78
C MET A 255 2.38 -22.46 28.18
N ARG A 256 1.26 -22.97 28.70
CA ARG A 256 1.08 -24.41 29.00
C ARG A 256 0.12 -25.01 27.96
N PRO A 257 0.56 -25.99 27.16
CA PRO A 257 -0.29 -26.59 26.14
C PRO A 257 -1.45 -27.34 26.80
N ARG A 258 -2.67 -27.10 26.30
CA ARG A 258 -3.88 -27.84 26.69
C ARG A 258 -4.01 -29.14 25.91
N TYR A 259 -3.64 -29.13 24.64
CA TYR A 259 -3.71 -30.26 23.73
C TYR A 259 -2.31 -30.77 23.41
N THR A 260 -2.08 -32.07 23.58
CA THR A 260 -0.85 -32.76 23.17
C THR A 260 -1.20 -34.05 22.43
N LEU A 261 -0.29 -34.54 21.58
CA LEU A 261 -0.52 -35.78 20.83
C LEU A 261 -0.78 -36.98 21.75
N GLY A 262 -0.11 -37.06 22.90
CA GLY A 262 -0.26 -38.17 23.84
C GLY A 262 -1.65 -38.28 24.48
N GLN A 263 -2.50 -37.25 24.35
CA GLN A 263 -3.88 -37.25 24.84
C GLN A 263 -4.89 -37.69 23.78
N LEU A 264 -4.47 -37.82 22.51
CA LEU A 264 -5.36 -38.24 21.43
C LEU A 264 -5.70 -39.73 21.59
N ARG A 265 -6.99 -40.05 21.51
CA ARG A 265 -7.53 -41.40 21.51
C ARG A 265 -8.28 -41.64 20.19
N ALA A 266 -8.58 -42.90 19.86
CA ALA A 266 -9.39 -43.21 18.69
C ALA A 266 -10.75 -42.49 18.69
N SER A 267 -11.34 -42.29 19.89
CA SER A 267 -12.60 -41.57 20.13
C SER A 267 -12.51 -40.04 20.10
N THR A 268 -11.32 -39.45 19.92
CA THR A 268 -11.17 -37.99 19.95
C THR A 268 -11.92 -37.32 18.80
N ARG A 269 -12.75 -36.34 19.16
CA ARG A 269 -13.52 -35.50 18.23
C ARG A 269 -13.25 -34.03 18.53
N LEU A 270 -13.24 -33.21 17.49
CA LEU A 270 -13.23 -31.75 17.64
C LEU A 270 -14.67 -31.24 17.79
N SER A 271 -14.87 -30.28 18.67
CA SER A 271 -16.08 -29.46 18.66
C SER A 271 -16.17 -28.61 17.39
N GLU A 272 -17.36 -28.11 17.04
CA GLU A 272 -17.56 -27.28 15.85
C GLU A 272 -16.68 -26.01 15.86
N SER A 273 -16.50 -25.40 17.04
CA SER A 273 -15.65 -24.21 17.20
C SER A 273 -14.16 -24.52 16.97
N GLU A 274 -13.68 -25.67 17.48
CA GLU A 274 -12.31 -26.13 17.26
C GLU A 274 -12.07 -26.47 15.78
N LEU A 275 -13.03 -27.18 15.16
CA LEU A 275 -12.98 -27.50 13.73
C LEU A 275 -12.96 -26.24 12.87
N HIS A 276 -13.77 -25.23 13.20
CA HIS A 276 -13.78 -23.95 12.50
C HIS A 276 -12.44 -23.21 12.66
N THR A 277 -11.84 -23.25 13.84
CA THR A 277 -10.54 -22.61 14.13
C THR A 277 -9.41 -23.27 13.35
N VAL A 278 -9.31 -24.59 13.41
CA VAL A 278 -8.32 -25.37 12.65
C VAL A 278 -8.55 -25.22 11.15
N GLY A 279 -9.81 -25.30 10.70
CA GLY A 279 -10.19 -25.18 9.30
C GLY A 279 -9.78 -23.86 8.68
N ARG A 280 -9.93 -22.74 9.40
CA ARG A 280 -9.42 -21.44 8.97
C ARG A 280 -7.90 -21.41 8.90
N ALA A 281 -7.22 -21.97 9.90
CA ALA A 281 -5.76 -21.93 10.00
C ALA A 281 -5.04 -22.80 8.96
N ILE A 282 -5.61 -23.94 8.57
CA ILE A 282 -4.97 -24.89 7.64
C ILE A 282 -5.31 -24.63 6.17
N LYS A 283 -6.41 -23.93 5.90
CA LYS A 283 -6.85 -23.62 4.54
C LYS A 283 -5.79 -22.83 3.78
N GLY A 284 -5.46 -23.30 2.58
CA GLY A 284 -4.46 -22.70 1.71
C GLY A 284 -3.04 -23.21 1.91
N LEU A 285 -2.75 -23.88 3.04
CA LEU A 285 -1.46 -24.54 3.27
C LEU A 285 -1.27 -25.73 2.34
N ARG A 286 -0.01 -26.09 2.08
CA ARG A 286 0.34 -27.32 1.39
C ARG A 286 0.70 -28.42 2.38
N VAL A 287 0.24 -29.62 2.12
CA VAL A 287 0.57 -30.82 2.91
C VAL A 287 1.17 -31.89 2.01
N THR A 288 2.09 -32.69 2.53
CA THR A 288 2.52 -33.96 1.95
C THR A 288 1.83 -35.11 2.68
N VAL A 289 1.86 -36.29 2.09
CA VAL A 289 1.26 -37.51 2.65
C VAL A 289 2.34 -38.48 3.13
N THR A 290 2.00 -39.34 4.09
CA THR A 290 2.93 -40.34 4.64
C THR A 290 2.61 -41.78 4.24
N HIS A 291 1.39 -42.05 3.79
CA HIS A 291 0.94 -43.40 3.38
C HIS A 291 1.44 -43.82 1.99
N ARG A 292 2.12 -42.92 1.26
CA ARG A 292 2.71 -43.15 -0.07
C ARG A 292 4.17 -42.72 -0.06
N GLN A 293 4.97 -43.33 -0.93
CA GLN A 293 6.39 -43.01 -1.12
C GLN A 293 6.63 -41.81 -2.07
N ASP A 294 5.61 -40.96 -2.31
CA ASP A 294 5.73 -39.79 -3.18
C ASP A 294 5.73 -38.47 -2.38
N GLU A 295 6.51 -37.49 -2.84
CA GLU A 295 6.61 -36.16 -2.22
C GLU A 295 5.56 -35.16 -2.72
N SER A 296 4.43 -35.64 -3.27
CA SER A 296 3.41 -34.75 -3.84
C SER A 296 2.86 -33.80 -2.78
N GLN A 297 2.76 -32.51 -3.12
CA GLN A 297 2.18 -31.51 -2.23
C GLN A 297 0.75 -31.17 -2.64
N PHE A 298 -0.17 -31.28 -1.68
CA PHE A 298 -1.57 -30.99 -1.85
C PHE A 298 -1.93 -29.68 -1.18
N ARG A 299 -2.51 -28.73 -1.93
CA ARG A 299 -3.05 -27.50 -1.34
C ARG A 299 -4.39 -27.80 -0.69
N VAL A 300 -4.51 -27.48 0.59
CA VAL A 300 -5.74 -27.64 1.37
C VAL A 300 -6.74 -26.57 0.96
N ILE A 301 -7.95 -26.99 0.58
CA ILE A 301 -9.06 -26.09 0.22
C ILE A 301 -10.11 -25.98 1.33
N GLY A 302 -10.13 -26.96 2.25
CA GLY A 302 -11.02 -26.99 3.40
C GLY A 302 -10.80 -28.23 4.28
N MET A 303 -11.69 -28.42 5.24
CA MET A 303 -11.80 -29.63 6.05
C MET A 303 -13.15 -30.29 5.78
N ALA A 304 -13.15 -31.60 5.82
CA ALA A 304 -14.33 -32.45 5.61
C ALA A 304 -14.80 -33.03 6.96
N SER A 305 -15.81 -33.91 6.94
CA SER A 305 -16.25 -34.59 8.16
C SER A 305 -15.18 -35.54 8.70
N ASP A 306 -15.46 -36.19 9.85
CA ASP A 306 -14.59 -37.24 10.38
C ASP A 306 -14.32 -38.34 9.34
N ALA A 307 -13.13 -38.93 9.37
CA ALA A 307 -12.72 -39.92 8.38
C ALA A 307 -13.63 -41.17 8.40
N SER A 308 -14.23 -41.49 9.55
CA SER A 308 -15.23 -42.56 9.70
C SER A 308 -16.52 -42.33 8.93
N ARG A 309 -16.97 -41.07 8.75
CA ARG A 309 -18.24 -40.70 8.10
C ARG A 309 -18.05 -40.06 6.73
N GLN A 310 -16.86 -39.53 6.44
CA GLN A 310 -16.61 -38.89 5.15
C GLN A 310 -16.63 -39.96 4.06
N MET A 311 -17.66 -39.94 3.22
CA MET A 311 -17.80 -40.84 2.08
C MET A 311 -17.14 -40.25 0.84
N PHE A 312 -16.70 -41.12 -0.06
CA PHE A 312 -16.37 -40.78 -1.44
C PHE A 312 -16.74 -41.92 -2.38
N THR A 313 -17.00 -41.57 -3.64
CA THR A 313 -17.42 -42.52 -4.68
C THR A 313 -16.24 -42.86 -5.59
N PHE A 314 -16.01 -44.15 -5.82
CA PHE A 314 -15.07 -44.66 -6.82
C PHE A 314 -15.56 -44.39 -8.25
N ARG A 315 -14.69 -44.62 -9.24
CA ARG A 315 -15.05 -44.45 -10.66
C ARG A 315 -16.09 -45.46 -11.14
N ASP A 316 -16.20 -46.60 -10.48
CA ASP A 316 -17.18 -47.67 -10.73
C ASP A 316 -18.51 -47.44 -10.01
N GLY A 317 -18.67 -46.33 -9.27
CA GLY A 317 -19.89 -45.99 -8.53
C GLY A 317 -19.95 -46.52 -7.10
N ARG A 318 -18.99 -47.34 -6.65
CA ARG A 318 -18.96 -47.83 -5.26
C ARG A 318 -18.69 -46.67 -4.28
N GLU A 319 -19.48 -46.57 -3.22
CA GLU A 319 -19.22 -45.62 -2.13
C GLU A 319 -18.52 -46.31 -0.95
N ILE A 320 -17.54 -45.62 -0.38
CA ILE A 320 -16.81 -46.09 0.80
C ILE A 320 -16.44 -44.89 1.69
N SER A 321 -16.33 -45.12 3.00
CA SER A 321 -15.80 -44.11 3.91
C SER A 321 -14.28 -43.99 3.74
N VAL A 322 -13.73 -42.81 4.04
CA VAL A 322 -12.28 -42.59 4.01
C VAL A 322 -11.57 -43.58 4.95
N ALA A 323 -12.10 -43.83 6.15
CA ALA A 323 -11.51 -44.78 7.10
C ALA A 323 -11.50 -46.23 6.56
N ASN A 324 -12.61 -46.70 6.00
CA ASN A 324 -12.70 -48.07 5.46
C ASN A 324 -11.79 -48.25 4.24
N TYR A 325 -11.70 -47.24 3.37
CA TYR A 325 -10.76 -47.26 2.24
C TYR A 325 -9.31 -47.40 2.71
N PHE A 326 -8.91 -46.65 3.74
CA PHE A 326 -7.56 -46.76 4.30
C PHE A 326 -7.32 -48.14 4.92
N LYS A 327 -8.30 -48.71 5.62
CA LYS A 327 -8.23 -50.07 6.17
C LYS A 327 -8.09 -51.14 5.09
N GLU A 328 -8.84 -51.04 3.99
CA GLU A 328 -8.80 -52.00 2.87
C GLU A 328 -7.53 -51.87 2.01
N THR A 329 -7.02 -50.65 1.81
CA THR A 329 -5.95 -50.38 0.83
C THR A 329 -4.56 -50.21 1.45
N TYR A 330 -4.49 -49.69 2.68
CA TYR A 330 -3.23 -49.33 3.34
C TYR A 330 -3.17 -49.96 4.75
N TYR A 331 -3.70 -49.27 5.75
CA TYR A 331 -3.68 -49.67 7.16
C TYR A 331 -4.85 -49.00 7.91
N GLU A 332 -5.23 -49.57 9.05
CA GLU A 332 -6.28 -49.02 9.91
C GLU A 332 -5.81 -47.71 10.58
N LEU A 333 -6.65 -46.67 10.52
CA LEU A 333 -6.35 -45.37 11.10
C LEU A 333 -6.45 -45.43 12.64
N HIS A 334 -5.50 -44.81 13.35
CA HIS A 334 -5.56 -44.72 14.81
C HIS A 334 -6.60 -43.70 15.28
N TYR A 335 -6.87 -42.67 14.47
CA TYR A 335 -7.76 -41.56 14.83
C TYR A 335 -8.90 -41.35 13.81
N PRO A 336 -9.77 -42.36 13.58
CA PRO A 336 -10.79 -42.30 12.52
C PRO A 336 -11.87 -41.24 12.76
N HIS A 337 -12.06 -40.80 14.01
CA HIS A 337 -13.05 -39.77 14.37
C HIS A 337 -12.53 -38.33 14.27
N LEU A 338 -11.27 -38.14 13.85
CA LEU A 338 -10.74 -36.84 13.46
C LEU A 338 -11.11 -36.50 12.00
N PRO A 339 -11.20 -35.20 11.66
CA PRO A 339 -11.60 -34.75 10.33
C PRO A 339 -10.60 -35.15 9.24
N ALA A 340 -11.06 -35.23 8.00
CA ALA A 340 -10.19 -35.31 6.82
C ALA A 340 -9.93 -33.92 6.22
N LEU A 341 -8.75 -33.71 5.64
CA LEU A 341 -8.43 -32.54 4.82
C LEU A 341 -9.04 -32.71 3.44
N GLN A 342 -9.71 -31.66 2.96
CA GLN A 342 -10.18 -31.58 1.58
C GLN A 342 -9.11 -30.90 0.73
N VAL A 343 -8.63 -31.60 -0.28
CA VAL A 343 -7.61 -31.11 -1.23
C VAL A 343 -8.06 -31.33 -2.68
N GLY A 344 -7.31 -30.79 -3.65
CA GLY A 344 -7.64 -30.91 -5.07
C GLY A 344 -8.63 -29.85 -5.54
N GLY A 345 -9.41 -30.16 -6.59
CA GLY A 345 -10.40 -29.24 -7.16
C GLY A 345 -11.78 -29.42 -6.51
N LYS A 346 -12.58 -28.35 -6.42
CA LYS A 346 -13.94 -28.43 -5.82
C LYS A 346 -14.82 -29.53 -6.43
N LYS A 347 -14.70 -29.77 -7.74
CA LYS A 347 -15.46 -30.80 -8.48
C LYS A 347 -14.89 -32.22 -8.37
N LYS A 348 -13.62 -32.37 -7.96
CA LYS A 348 -12.91 -33.65 -7.78
C LYS A 348 -12.07 -33.55 -6.52
N SER A 349 -12.78 -33.54 -5.38
CA SER A 349 -12.17 -33.41 -4.07
C SER A 349 -11.47 -34.70 -3.69
N ILE A 350 -10.29 -34.58 -3.10
CA ILE A 350 -9.56 -35.68 -2.50
C ILE A 350 -9.62 -35.46 -0.99
N TYR A 351 -9.94 -36.51 -0.24
CA TYR A 351 -10.02 -36.47 1.22
C TYR A 351 -8.84 -37.22 1.82
N LEU A 352 -8.06 -36.52 2.64
CA LEU A 352 -6.86 -37.06 3.27
C LEU A 352 -7.04 -37.01 4.79
N PRO A 353 -7.04 -38.15 5.52
CA PRO A 353 -7.05 -38.14 6.99
C PRO A 353 -5.92 -37.25 7.54
N VAL A 354 -6.21 -36.46 8.58
CA VAL A 354 -5.20 -35.58 9.20
C VAL A 354 -4.00 -36.37 9.76
N GLU A 355 -4.21 -37.62 10.15
CA GLU A 355 -3.17 -38.54 10.64
C GLU A 355 -2.09 -38.82 9.60
N VAL A 356 -2.45 -38.88 8.31
CA VAL A 356 -1.52 -39.24 7.23
C VAL A 356 -0.92 -38.04 6.51
N CYS A 357 -1.06 -36.84 7.09
CA CYS A 357 -0.64 -35.59 6.48
C CYS A 357 0.48 -34.90 7.28
N LYS A 358 1.44 -34.30 6.58
CA LYS A 358 2.48 -33.43 7.12
C LYS A 358 2.45 -32.07 6.45
N ILE A 359 2.67 -30.99 7.21
CA ILE A 359 2.84 -29.64 6.67
C ILE A 359 4.10 -29.63 5.79
N ALA A 360 3.96 -29.24 4.52
CA ALA A 360 5.08 -29.24 3.58
C ALA A 360 6.16 -28.21 3.96
N ASN A 361 7.42 -28.51 3.66
CA ASN A 361 8.56 -27.64 3.98
C ASN A 361 8.60 -26.38 3.08
N LYS A 362 9.39 -25.37 3.49
CA LYS A 362 9.66 -24.11 2.76
C LYS A 362 8.39 -23.30 2.44
N GLN A 363 7.43 -23.29 3.37
CA GLN A 363 6.21 -22.51 3.24
C GLN A 363 6.29 -21.25 4.09
N ARG A 364 6.62 -20.13 3.45
CA ARG A 364 6.60 -18.82 4.11
C ARG A 364 5.16 -18.48 4.51
N CYS A 365 4.98 -17.99 5.73
CA CYS A 365 3.70 -17.45 6.17
C CYS A 365 3.49 -16.09 5.47
N THR A 366 2.52 -16.05 4.55
CA THR A 366 2.11 -14.84 3.82
C THR A 366 0.67 -14.44 4.09
N VAL A 367 -0.04 -15.20 4.92
CA VAL A 367 -1.48 -15.05 5.18
C VAL A 367 -1.68 -14.40 6.55
N GLY A 368 -2.40 -13.28 6.57
CA GLY A 368 -2.72 -12.55 7.81
C GLY A 368 -1.56 -11.75 8.39
N LYS A 369 -1.88 -10.83 9.29
CA LYS A 369 -0.86 -10.17 10.14
C LYS A 369 -0.52 -11.11 11.30
N LEU A 370 0.76 -11.18 11.68
CA LEU A 370 1.14 -11.82 12.93
C LEU A 370 0.37 -11.20 14.09
N THR A 371 0.01 -12.01 15.08
CA THR A 371 -0.62 -11.50 16.30
C THR A 371 0.33 -10.58 17.08
N GLY A 372 -0.19 -9.85 18.07
CA GLY A 372 0.63 -8.99 18.91
C GLY A 372 1.74 -9.76 19.66
N ALA A 373 1.43 -10.96 20.17
CA ALA A 373 2.41 -11.81 20.85
C ALA A 373 3.48 -12.33 19.88
N GLN A 374 3.06 -12.82 18.71
CA GLN A 374 3.98 -13.28 17.66
C GLN A 374 4.91 -12.18 17.17
N THR A 375 4.37 -10.99 16.93
CA THR A 375 5.15 -9.81 16.54
C THR A 375 6.15 -9.46 17.63
N THR A 376 5.76 -9.52 18.90
CA THR A 376 6.66 -9.26 20.04
C THR A 376 7.78 -10.28 20.12
N LEU A 377 7.49 -11.58 19.96
CA LEU A 377 8.50 -12.63 19.92
C LEU A 377 9.44 -12.45 18.75
N MET A 378 8.92 -12.18 17.56
CA MET A 378 9.72 -11.91 16.37
C MET A 378 10.65 -10.71 16.60
N ILE A 379 10.15 -9.60 17.16
CA ILE A 379 10.98 -8.43 17.48
C ILE A 379 12.08 -8.81 18.48
N ARG A 380 11.76 -9.53 19.56
CA ARG A 380 12.76 -9.96 20.56
C ARG A 380 13.87 -10.81 19.94
N GLN A 381 13.51 -11.72 19.03
CA GLN A 381 14.47 -12.62 18.36
C GLN A 381 15.28 -11.92 17.26
N CYS A 382 14.72 -10.89 16.62
CA CYS A 382 15.36 -10.19 15.50
C CYS A 382 16.16 -8.94 15.92
N ALA A 383 15.88 -8.37 17.08
CA ALA A 383 16.47 -7.12 17.53
C ALA A 383 17.92 -7.33 17.99
N THR A 384 18.86 -7.05 17.08
CA THR A 384 20.30 -7.12 17.35
C THR A 384 20.93 -5.73 17.30
N ASP A 385 21.92 -5.48 18.16
CA ASP A 385 22.71 -4.24 18.12
C ASP A 385 23.47 -4.09 16.79
N ALA A 386 23.83 -2.85 16.45
CA ALA A 386 24.39 -2.51 15.14
C ALA A 386 25.66 -3.30 14.80
N LYS A 387 26.60 -3.40 15.75
CA LYS A 387 27.86 -4.13 15.56
C LYS A 387 27.61 -5.62 15.35
N THR A 388 26.78 -6.23 16.19
CA THR A 388 26.42 -7.64 16.05
C THR A 388 25.72 -7.91 14.72
N ARG A 389 24.81 -7.03 14.28
CA ARG A 389 24.11 -7.20 13.00
C ARG A 389 25.06 -7.19 11.80
N LEU A 390 25.98 -6.24 11.73
CA LEU A 390 26.95 -6.15 10.62
C LEU A 390 27.91 -7.34 10.63
N ARG A 391 28.37 -7.78 11.82
CA ARG A 391 29.14 -9.02 11.98
C ARG A 391 28.37 -10.24 11.47
N MET A 392 27.08 -10.36 11.82
CA MET A 392 26.24 -11.44 11.32
C MET A 392 26.07 -11.41 9.80
N CYS A 393 26.05 -10.23 9.16
CA CYS A 393 26.02 -10.12 7.70
C CYS A 393 27.26 -10.82 7.10
N MET A 394 28.45 -10.46 7.58
CA MET A 394 29.72 -11.06 7.13
C MET A 394 29.80 -12.56 7.42
N GLU A 395 29.44 -12.98 8.65
CA GLU A 395 29.42 -14.39 9.02
C GLU A 395 28.50 -15.21 8.11
N MET A 396 27.32 -14.67 7.78
CA MET A 396 26.38 -15.33 6.88
C MET A 396 26.85 -15.34 5.43
N MET A 397 27.57 -14.32 4.96
CA MET A 397 28.20 -14.33 3.64
C MET A 397 29.26 -15.44 3.54
N HIS A 398 30.18 -15.49 4.53
CA HIS A 398 31.25 -16.48 4.59
C HIS A 398 30.69 -17.90 4.68
N ARG A 399 29.73 -18.14 5.58
CA ARG A 399 29.07 -19.46 5.73
C ARG A 399 28.40 -19.93 4.44
N ARG A 400 27.93 -19.00 3.62
CA ARG A 400 27.30 -19.28 2.31
C ARG A 400 28.28 -19.34 1.15
N ASN A 401 29.57 -19.16 1.43
CA ASN A 401 30.65 -19.20 0.47
C ASN A 401 30.41 -18.31 -0.77
N LEU A 402 29.79 -17.13 -0.57
CA LEU A 402 29.46 -16.20 -1.65
C LEU A 402 30.69 -15.74 -2.43
N GLU A 403 31.83 -15.66 -1.76
CA GLU A 403 33.13 -15.27 -2.34
C GLU A 403 33.65 -16.28 -3.37
N ASN A 404 33.25 -17.55 -3.21
CA ASN A 404 33.63 -18.64 -4.11
C ASN A 404 32.43 -19.17 -4.91
N ASP A 405 31.37 -18.38 -5.04
CA ASP A 405 30.21 -18.76 -5.84
C ASP A 405 30.60 -18.92 -7.31
N LYS A 406 30.35 -20.12 -7.84
CA LYS A 406 30.74 -20.50 -9.20
C LYS A 406 30.07 -19.64 -10.27
N PHE A 407 28.81 -19.25 -10.06
CA PHE A 407 28.09 -18.39 -11.00
C PHE A 407 28.72 -17.01 -11.04
N ILE A 408 28.94 -16.39 -9.87
CA ILE A 408 29.55 -15.06 -9.76
C ILE A 408 30.90 -15.02 -10.50
N LYS A 409 31.78 -15.99 -10.23
CA LYS A 409 33.10 -16.08 -10.88
C LYS A 409 33.00 -16.29 -12.39
N LYS A 410 32.08 -17.15 -12.86
CA LYS A 410 31.90 -17.43 -14.29
C LYS A 410 31.40 -16.23 -15.08
N PHE A 411 30.61 -15.37 -14.46
CA PHE A 411 30.21 -14.09 -15.04
C PHE A 411 31.31 -13.01 -14.95
N GLY A 412 32.52 -13.34 -14.48
CA GLY A 412 33.63 -12.38 -14.37
C GLY A 412 33.48 -11.40 -13.22
N LEU A 413 32.72 -11.77 -12.18
CA LEU A 413 32.46 -10.95 -11.00
C LEU A 413 33.11 -11.56 -9.74
N GLY A 414 33.28 -10.76 -8.71
CA GLY A 414 33.72 -11.17 -7.38
C GLY A 414 33.06 -10.32 -6.29
N ILE A 415 33.06 -10.82 -5.05
CA ILE A 415 32.51 -10.10 -3.90
C ILE A 415 33.63 -9.76 -2.91
N GLY A 416 33.65 -8.52 -2.44
CA GLY A 416 34.56 -8.06 -1.40
C GLY A 416 34.34 -8.76 -0.05
N GLN A 417 35.43 -8.96 0.69
CA GLN A 417 35.43 -9.65 2.00
C GLN A 417 35.38 -8.67 3.17
N GLN A 418 35.21 -7.38 2.91
CA GLN A 418 35.18 -6.34 3.93
C GLN A 418 34.00 -5.42 3.70
N LEU A 419 33.43 -4.97 4.81
CA LEU A 419 32.39 -3.96 4.80
C LEU A 419 32.95 -2.59 4.42
N ILE A 420 32.19 -1.84 3.63
CA ILE A 420 32.58 -0.51 3.15
C ILE A 420 32.53 0.49 4.32
N GLN A 421 33.69 1.05 4.64
CA GLN A 421 33.81 2.20 5.54
C GLN A 421 33.26 3.46 4.86
N VAL A 422 32.54 4.30 5.57
CA VAL A 422 32.00 5.56 5.03
C VAL A 422 32.26 6.68 6.02
N SER A 423 32.60 7.86 5.51
CA SER A 423 32.65 9.06 6.35
C SER A 423 31.26 9.66 6.40
N GLY A 424 30.81 10.00 7.60
CA GLY A 424 29.55 10.69 7.83
C GLY A 424 29.77 11.97 8.64
N ARG A 425 28.67 12.69 8.85
CA ARG A 425 28.63 13.90 9.71
C ARG A 425 27.48 13.79 10.67
N VAL A 426 27.63 14.26 11.90
CA VAL A 426 26.54 14.35 12.88
C VAL A 426 26.11 15.81 12.95
N LEU A 427 24.95 16.09 12.36
CA LEU A 427 24.33 17.42 12.41
C LEU A 427 23.95 17.80 13.84
N GLN A 428 24.02 19.10 14.14
CA GLN A 428 23.53 19.63 15.39
C GLN A 428 22.00 19.64 15.38
N ALA A 429 21.39 19.19 16.47
CA ALA A 429 19.94 19.26 16.63
C ALA A 429 19.47 20.72 16.79
N PRO A 430 18.29 21.09 16.26
CA PRO A 430 17.77 22.43 16.44
C PRO A 430 17.48 22.70 17.91
N GLN A 431 17.63 23.95 18.33
CA GLN A 431 17.16 24.38 19.63
C GLN A 431 15.63 24.47 19.65
N LEU A 432 15.03 24.00 20.74
CA LEU A 432 13.59 23.94 20.92
C LEU A 432 13.13 24.96 21.95
N GLU A 433 12.08 25.69 21.62
CA GLU A 433 11.46 26.69 22.47
C GLU A 433 10.26 26.11 23.22
N TYR A 434 10.22 26.37 24.51
CA TYR A 434 9.16 26.00 25.47
C TYR A 434 8.86 27.20 26.39
N LYS A 435 7.84 27.10 27.25
CA LYS A 435 7.58 28.09 28.31
C LYS A 435 8.15 27.65 29.65
N ARG A 436 8.37 28.62 30.53
CA ARG A 436 8.61 28.46 31.97
C ARG A 436 7.97 29.65 32.67
N GLY A 437 6.75 29.49 33.18
CA GLY A 437 5.95 30.61 33.65
C GLY A 437 5.73 31.64 32.53
N SER A 438 5.98 32.92 32.82
CA SER A 438 5.82 34.01 31.85
C SER A 438 6.96 34.14 30.83
N GLN A 439 8.05 33.37 30.97
CA GLN A 439 9.23 33.46 30.11
C GLN A 439 9.35 32.27 29.15
N THR A 440 10.04 32.48 28.04
CA THR A 440 10.46 31.41 27.11
C THR A 440 11.75 30.76 27.62
N THR A 441 11.86 29.46 27.41
CA THR A 441 13.05 28.67 27.77
C THR A 441 13.47 27.80 26.59
N THR A 442 14.78 27.59 26.48
CA THR A 442 15.38 26.82 25.38
C THR A 442 15.82 25.45 25.87
N ILE A 443 15.52 24.43 25.07
CA ILE A 443 15.98 23.06 25.27
C ILE A 443 16.84 22.67 24.07
N GLN A 444 18.05 22.18 24.34
CA GLN A 444 18.90 21.56 23.33
C GLN A 444 18.68 20.04 23.35
N PRO A 445 18.10 19.44 22.28
CA PRO A 445 18.02 17.99 22.17
C PRO A 445 19.41 17.36 22.14
N MET A 446 19.57 16.25 22.87
CA MET A 446 20.79 15.46 22.86
C MET A 446 20.51 14.06 22.35
N ASN A 447 21.24 13.62 21.32
CA ASN A 447 21.07 12.32 20.69
C ASN A 447 19.59 12.00 20.38
N GLY A 448 18.84 12.99 19.89
CA GLY A 448 17.43 12.84 19.49
C GLY A 448 16.44 12.71 20.64
N LYS A 449 16.79 13.13 21.86
CA LYS A 449 15.93 13.11 23.05
C LYS A 449 16.00 14.42 23.81
N TRP A 450 14.89 14.76 24.46
CA TRP A 450 14.82 15.79 25.49
C TRP A 450 13.74 15.46 26.53
N GLN A 451 13.67 16.23 27.61
CA GLN A 451 12.75 16.00 28.72
C GLN A 451 11.94 17.27 29.02
N MET A 452 10.71 17.08 29.48
CA MET A 452 9.82 18.15 29.94
C MET A 452 10.01 18.40 31.44
N ARG A 453 11.21 18.82 31.87
CA ARG A 453 11.48 19.13 33.27
C ARG A 453 11.46 20.65 33.48
N ASN A 454 10.60 21.12 34.40
CA ASN A 454 10.47 22.54 34.74
C ASN A 454 10.20 23.41 33.49
N VAL A 455 9.38 22.89 32.58
CA VAL A 455 8.94 23.58 31.35
C VAL A 455 7.48 23.26 31.09
N GLU A 456 6.81 24.20 30.45
CA GLU A 456 5.42 24.12 30.00
C GLU A 456 5.38 24.11 28.47
N PHE A 457 4.25 23.69 27.88
CA PHE A 457 4.04 23.80 26.44
C PHE A 457 4.19 25.24 25.97
N PHE A 458 4.70 25.43 24.75
CA PHE A 458 4.78 26.76 24.15
C PHE A 458 3.41 27.47 24.13
N GLU A 459 2.36 26.71 23.79
CA GLU A 459 0.97 27.14 23.88
C GLU A 459 0.10 25.98 24.40
N GLY A 460 -0.53 26.19 25.55
CA GLY A 460 -1.46 25.25 26.15
C GLY A 460 -2.85 25.37 25.51
N GLY A 461 -3.42 24.24 25.11
CA GLY A 461 -4.77 24.15 24.59
C GLY A 461 -5.82 24.16 25.70
N ASP A 462 -7.06 24.45 25.31
CA ASP A 462 -8.20 24.55 26.22
C ASP A 462 -9.07 23.29 26.15
N CYS A 463 -9.24 22.63 27.30
CA CYS A 463 -10.04 21.44 27.52
C CYS A 463 -10.80 21.55 28.86
N ALA A 464 -11.49 22.67 29.06
CA ALA A 464 -12.25 22.95 30.28
C ALA A 464 -13.21 21.81 30.67
N ASN A 465 -13.82 21.11 29.71
CA ASN A 465 -14.82 20.07 29.97
C ASN A 465 -14.54 18.80 29.15
N PHE A 466 -14.55 17.65 29.82
CA PHE A 466 -14.30 16.34 29.21
C PHE A 466 -15.02 15.22 29.96
N SER A 467 -15.27 14.12 29.26
CA SER A 467 -15.94 12.93 29.82
C SER A 467 -15.22 11.64 29.45
N VAL A 468 -15.65 10.53 30.03
CA VAL A 468 -15.08 9.19 29.81
C VAL A 468 -16.15 8.24 29.29
N ILE A 469 -15.79 7.43 28.29
CA ILE A 469 -16.51 6.23 27.90
C ILE A 469 -15.63 5.02 28.22
N THR A 470 -16.19 3.96 28.81
CA THR A 470 -15.44 2.75 29.16
C THR A 470 -16.10 1.48 28.66
N PHE A 471 -15.34 0.67 27.91
CA PHE A 471 -15.68 -0.72 27.68
C PHE A 471 -15.17 -1.53 28.88
N GLY A 472 -16.03 -2.17 29.67
CA GLY A 472 -15.59 -2.98 30.82
C GLY A 472 -16.53 -3.01 32.02
N ARG A 473 -16.11 -3.72 33.07
CA ARG A 473 -16.93 -3.92 34.29
C ARG A 473 -16.98 -2.65 35.15
N PRO A 474 -18.11 -2.39 35.85
CA PRO A 474 -18.31 -1.21 36.71
C PRO A 474 -17.21 -0.99 37.77
N ASN A 475 -16.58 -2.05 38.28
CA ASN A 475 -15.53 -2.00 39.31
C ASN A 475 -14.21 -1.31 38.85
N THR A 476 -14.18 -0.72 37.66
CA THR A 476 -13.04 0.04 37.13
C THR A 476 -13.25 1.56 37.29
N ILE A 477 -14.44 2.02 37.67
CA ILE A 477 -14.81 3.44 37.70
C ILE A 477 -13.89 4.27 38.62
N SER A 478 -13.61 3.83 39.85
CA SER A 478 -12.71 4.56 40.75
C SER A 478 -11.31 4.75 40.16
N ARG A 479 -10.74 3.72 39.53
CA ARG A 479 -9.44 3.82 38.85
C ARG A 479 -9.46 4.76 37.65
N LEU A 480 -10.60 4.93 36.98
CA LEU A 480 -10.77 5.86 35.87
C LEU A 480 -10.83 7.32 36.35
N ASP A 481 -11.44 7.57 37.51
CA ASP A 481 -11.45 8.90 38.11
C ASP A 481 -10.03 9.34 38.49
N ASP A 482 -9.27 8.47 39.17
CA ASP A 482 -7.85 8.71 39.51
C ASP A 482 -7.01 8.95 38.26
N PHE A 483 -7.21 8.14 37.22
CA PHE A 483 -6.57 8.34 35.92
C PHE A 483 -6.83 9.74 35.36
N CYS A 484 -8.09 10.16 35.34
CA CYS A 484 -8.48 11.47 34.80
C CYS A 484 -7.85 12.60 35.60
N ARG A 485 -7.86 12.53 36.94
CA ARG A 485 -7.24 13.53 37.82
C ARG A 485 -5.74 13.64 37.59
N ILE A 486 -5.03 12.52 37.50
CA ILE A 486 -3.57 12.50 37.28
C ILE A 486 -3.22 13.08 35.91
N VAL A 487 -3.95 12.71 34.86
CA VAL A 487 -3.71 13.25 33.51
C VAL A 487 -4.06 14.73 33.45
N ALA A 488 -5.18 15.15 34.02
CA ALA A 488 -5.58 16.56 34.09
C ALA A 488 -4.56 17.41 34.85
N LYS A 489 -4.09 16.94 36.01
CA LYS A 489 -3.02 17.58 36.77
C LYS A 489 -1.77 17.78 35.92
N MET A 490 -1.32 16.73 35.24
CA MET A 490 -0.16 16.80 34.34
C MET A 490 -0.37 17.76 33.17
N CYS A 491 -1.58 17.82 32.58
CA CYS A 491 -1.89 18.79 31.53
C CYS A 491 -1.81 20.24 32.05
N ASN A 492 -2.35 20.50 33.24
CA ASN A 492 -2.34 21.83 33.85
C ASN A 492 -0.93 22.24 34.29
N GLU A 493 -0.13 21.32 34.85
CA GLU A 493 1.29 21.55 35.16
C GLU A 493 2.13 21.88 33.91
N LEU A 494 1.67 21.46 32.72
CA LEU A 494 2.30 21.76 31.44
C LEU A 494 1.67 22.98 30.73
N GLY A 495 0.82 23.74 31.41
CA GLY A 495 0.28 25.02 30.93
C GLY A 495 -1.02 24.92 30.13
N MET A 496 -1.69 23.77 30.11
CA MET A 496 -3.04 23.65 29.53
C MET A 496 -4.12 24.18 30.48
N ASN A 497 -5.29 24.55 29.94
CA ASN A 497 -6.51 24.72 30.74
C ASN A 497 -7.35 23.45 30.66
N MET A 498 -7.17 22.52 31.59
CA MET A 498 -7.92 21.26 31.64
C MET A 498 -8.74 21.14 32.92
N GLY A 499 -10.00 20.71 32.79
CA GLY A 499 -10.85 20.40 33.94
C GLY A 499 -10.17 19.40 34.88
N THR A 500 -10.41 19.49 36.20
CA THR A 500 -9.70 18.65 37.19
C THR A 500 -10.25 17.23 37.32
N LYS A 501 -11.47 16.99 36.85
CA LYS A 501 -12.17 15.70 36.86
C LYS A 501 -13.05 15.56 35.62
N ALA A 502 -13.45 14.32 35.32
CA ALA A 502 -14.43 14.06 34.26
C ALA A 502 -15.83 14.55 34.68
N ASP A 503 -16.60 15.07 33.73
CA ASP A 503 -17.98 15.50 33.98
C ASP A 503 -18.93 14.30 34.10
N SER A 504 -18.75 13.29 33.24
CA SER A 504 -19.51 12.04 33.25
C SER A 504 -18.60 10.85 32.90
N ILE A 505 -18.86 9.68 33.49
CA ILE A 505 -18.23 8.40 33.15
C ILE A 505 -19.32 7.43 32.69
N VAL A 506 -19.33 7.09 31.40
CA VAL A 506 -20.37 6.29 30.76
C VAL A 506 -19.86 4.88 30.44
N PRO A 507 -20.40 3.83 31.07
CA PRO A 507 -20.06 2.45 30.73
C PRO A 507 -20.78 1.98 29.47
N VAL A 508 -20.06 1.28 28.60
CA VAL A 508 -20.57 0.68 27.38
C VAL A 508 -20.29 -0.82 27.43
N ARG A 509 -21.33 -1.65 27.26
CA ARG A 509 -21.19 -3.12 27.29
C ARG A 509 -20.72 -3.64 25.94
N GLU A 510 -21.43 -3.27 24.87
CA GLU A 510 -21.15 -3.73 23.52
C GLU A 510 -20.76 -2.57 22.60
N VAL A 511 -19.99 -2.88 21.55
CA VAL A 511 -19.56 -1.88 20.55
C VAL A 511 -20.76 -1.26 19.83
N SER A 512 -21.87 -1.99 19.70
CA SER A 512 -23.12 -1.48 19.12
C SER A 512 -23.71 -0.29 19.86
N ASP A 513 -23.50 -0.21 21.17
CA ASP A 513 -24.15 0.78 22.03
C ASP A 513 -23.35 2.08 22.10
N LEU A 514 -22.09 2.05 21.65
CA LEU A 514 -21.16 3.18 21.69
C LEU A 514 -21.73 4.44 21.04
N GLU A 515 -22.36 4.28 19.87
CA GLU A 515 -22.90 5.41 19.11
C GLU A 515 -24.01 6.11 19.87
N THR A 516 -24.96 5.35 20.42
CA THR A 516 -26.05 5.86 21.25
C THR A 516 -25.51 6.51 22.52
N SER A 517 -24.60 5.82 23.24
CA SER A 517 -24.01 6.36 24.48
C SER A 517 -23.23 7.65 24.26
N MET A 518 -22.48 7.76 23.16
CA MET A 518 -21.77 8.99 22.82
C MET A 518 -22.75 10.11 22.42
N GLY A 519 -23.84 9.79 21.72
CA GLY A 519 -24.91 10.73 21.41
C GLY A 519 -25.56 11.31 22.67
N CYS A 520 -26.07 10.46 23.55
CA CYS A 520 -26.70 10.88 24.81
C CYS A 520 -25.76 11.73 25.67
N LEU A 521 -24.48 11.34 25.75
CA LEU A 521 -23.47 12.13 26.46
C LEU A 521 -23.34 13.54 25.87
N LEU A 522 -23.25 13.68 24.54
CA LEU A 522 -23.13 14.98 23.89
C LEU A 522 -24.41 15.82 24.02
N ASP A 523 -25.58 15.19 24.05
CA ASP A 523 -26.85 15.88 24.28
C ASP A 523 -26.96 16.40 25.73
N GLU A 524 -26.49 15.63 26.73
CA GLU A 524 -26.37 16.10 28.13
C GLU A 524 -25.52 17.38 28.25
N TYR A 525 -24.43 17.49 27.47
CA TYR A 525 -23.62 18.70 27.41
C TYR A 525 -24.40 19.89 26.83
N LYS A 526 -25.14 19.67 25.73
CA LYS A 526 -25.97 20.72 25.11
C LYS A 526 -27.06 21.21 26.06
N GLU A 527 -27.74 20.29 26.73
CA GLU A 527 -28.79 20.60 27.72
C GLU A 527 -28.26 21.43 28.89
N ARG A 528 -27.01 21.17 29.31
CA ARG A 528 -26.33 21.95 30.36
C ARG A 528 -25.64 23.22 29.86
N ASN A 529 -25.80 23.58 28.58
CA ASN A 529 -25.12 24.70 27.93
C ASN A 529 -23.58 24.66 28.10
N ARG A 530 -23.00 23.46 27.99
CA ARG A 530 -21.55 23.20 28.07
C ARG A 530 -21.07 22.57 26.77
N VAL A 531 -19.77 22.68 26.50
CA VAL A 531 -19.15 22.09 25.31
C VAL A 531 -18.19 20.99 25.72
N CYS A 532 -18.51 19.73 25.38
CA CYS A 532 -17.56 18.64 25.53
C CYS A 532 -16.42 18.83 24.54
N ARG A 533 -15.18 18.98 25.03
CA ARG A 533 -14.00 19.13 24.15
C ARG A 533 -13.26 17.83 23.90
N LEU A 534 -13.33 16.89 24.84
CA LEU A 534 -12.61 15.63 24.77
C LEU A 534 -13.41 14.49 25.39
N ILE A 535 -13.37 13.32 24.75
CA ILE A 535 -13.83 12.06 25.35
C ILE A 535 -12.64 11.11 25.50
N PHE A 536 -12.31 10.76 26.73
CA PHE A 536 -11.42 9.64 27.03
C PHE A 536 -12.16 8.32 26.77
N VAL A 537 -11.51 7.38 26.11
CA VAL A 537 -12.13 6.07 25.82
C VAL A 537 -11.26 4.93 26.32
N ALA A 538 -11.70 4.28 27.39
CA ALA A 538 -11.04 3.10 27.94
C ALA A 538 -11.44 1.86 27.11
N LEU A 539 -10.48 1.28 26.41
CA LEU A 539 -10.68 0.09 25.57
C LEU A 539 -10.33 -1.18 26.36
N THR A 540 -11.00 -2.29 26.04
CA THR A 540 -10.62 -3.64 26.47
C THR A 540 -9.98 -4.44 25.35
N ASP A 541 -10.34 -4.15 24.09
CA ASP A 541 -9.75 -4.75 22.89
C ASP A 541 -9.37 -3.66 21.88
N SER A 542 -8.20 -3.82 21.26
CA SER A 542 -7.75 -3.04 20.11
C SER A 542 -8.76 -2.95 18.96
N LYS A 543 -9.62 -3.97 18.78
CA LYS A 543 -10.66 -4.00 17.74
C LYS A 543 -11.73 -2.92 17.92
N GLN A 544 -11.98 -2.47 19.15
CA GLN A 544 -12.95 -1.41 19.46
C GLN A 544 -12.51 -0.05 18.93
N TYR A 545 -11.21 0.15 18.70
CA TYR A 545 -10.63 1.43 18.30
C TYR A 545 -11.24 1.99 17.00
N ALA A 546 -11.46 1.13 16.01
CA ALA A 546 -11.95 1.57 14.70
C ALA A 546 -13.33 2.24 14.81
N GLU A 547 -14.22 1.64 15.60
CA GLU A 547 -15.58 2.16 15.78
C GLU A 547 -15.60 3.46 16.59
N VAL A 548 -14.78 3.55 17.65
CA VAL A 548 -14.61 4.80 18.40
C VAL A 548 -14.16 5.95 17.50
N LYS A 549 -13.26 5.66 16.56
CA LYS A 549 -12.79 6.67 15.60
C LYS A 549 -13.80 7.01 14.52
N ARG A 550 -14.60 6.04 14.06
CA ARG A 550 -15.70 6.32 13.13
C ARG A 550 -16.75 7.21 13.79
N VAL A 551 -17.25 6.82 14.97
CA VAL A 551 -18.30 7.56 15.69
C VAL A 551 -17.78 8.94 16.12
N GLY A 552 -16.60 9.01 16.73
CA GLY A 552 -16.02 10.27 17.19
C GLY A 552 -15.63 11.21 16.07
N ASP A 553 -14.77 10.77 15.14
CA ASP A 553 -14.19 11.67 14.13
C ASP A 553 -15.14 11.96 12.97
N VAL A 554 -15.98 11.00 12.55
CA VAL A 554 -16.81 11.11 11.32
C VAL A 554 -18.25 11.51 11.64
N LYS A 555 -18.87 10.90 12.66
CA LYS A 555 -20.29 11.17 12.97
C LYS A 555 -20.46 12.44 13.80
N TYR A 556 -19.76 12.56 14.92
CA TYR A 556 -19.97 13.64 15.88
C TYR A 556 -18.93 14.78 15.79
N GLY A 557 -17.79 14.54 15.15
CA GLY A 557 -16.70 15.53 15.10
C GLY A 557 -16.10 15.86 16.47
N ILE A 558 -16.09 14.89 17.40
CA ILE A 558 -15.60 15.06 18.77
C ILE A 558 -14.22 14.42 18.94
N MET A 559 -13.32 15.13 19.63
CA MET A 559 -11.99 14.62 19.91
C MET A 559 -12.04 13.46 20.89
N THR A 560 -11.40 12.35 20.53
CA THR A 560 -11.33 11.15 21.37
C THR A 560 -9.89 10.75 21.71
N GLN A 561 -9.61 10.44 22.98
CA GLN A 561 -8.33 9.90 23.46
C GLN A 561 -8.51 8.49 24.03
N CYS A 562 -8.22 7.49 23.20
CA CYS A 562 -8.31 6.09 23.60
C CYS A 562 -7.09 5.64 24.42
N PHE A 563 -7.28 4.72 25.35
CA PHE A 563 -6.19 4.05 26.07
C PHE A 563 -6.55 2.59 26.40
N MET A 564 -5.51 1.75 26.54
CA MET A 564 -5.64 0.33 26.88
C MET A 564 -5.48 0.13 28.40
N PRO A 565 -5.88 -1.04 28.96
CA PRO A 565 -5.81 -1.29 30.41
C PRO A 565 -4.39 -1.15 30.98
N ARG A 566 -3.36 -1.45 30.16
CA ARG A 566 -1.96 -1.21 30.53
C ARG A 566 -1.67 0.26 30.83
N VAL A 567 -2.19 1.18 30.02
CA VAL A 567 -1.97 2.63 30.18
C VAL A 567 -2.71 3.13 31.42
N LEU A 568 -3.93 2.63 31.65
CA LEU A 568 -4.67 2.88 32.88
C LEU A 568 -3.86 2.48 34.11
N ASN A 569 -3.31 1.26 34.10
CA ASN A 569 -2.47 0.76 35.19
C ASN A 569 -1.17 1.55 35.35
N ASP A 570 -0.51 1.91 34.25
CA ASP A 570 0.73 2.69 34.31
C ASP A 570 0.50 4.08 34.91
N VAL A 571 -0.65 4.71 34.67
CA VAL A 571 -0.96 6.06 35.20
C VAL A 571 -1.60 6.00 36.59
N ALA A 572 -2.70 5.27 36.75
CA ALA A 572 -3.49 5.27 37.99
C ALA A 572 -2.89 4.43 39.12
N VAL A 573 -2.09 3.40 38.80
CA VAL A 573 -1.51 2.50 39.82
C VAL A 573 -0.02 2.73 39.99
N LYS A 574 0.73 2.82 38.88
CA LYS A 574 2.18 3.03 38.95
C LYS A 574 2.59 4.49 38.98
N HIS A 575 1.65 5.43 38.86
CA HIS A 575 1.91 6.87 38.82
C HIS A 575 3.02 7.26 37.82
N SER A 576 3.05 6.63 36.65
CA SER A 576 4.06 6.86 35.62
C SER A 576 3.92 8.26 35.02
N VAL A 577 4.78 9.17 35.49
CA VAL A 577 4.90 10.54 34.96
C VAL A 577 5.14 10.52 33.46
N VAL A 578 6.03 9.65 32.96
CA VAL A 578 6.35 9.54 31.53
C VAL A 578 5.11 9.18 30.70
N THR A 579 4.25 8.30 31.20
CA THR A 579 3.03 7.92 30.48
C THR A 579 2.02 9.06 30.48
N ALA A 580 1.84 9.75 31.61
CA ALA A 580 0.97 10.91 31.74
C ALA A 580 1.43 12.08 30.85
N THR A 581 2.72 12.43 30.85
CA THR A 581 3.28 13.48 29.98
C THR A 581 3.08 13.16 28.49
N ASN A 582 3.26 11.90 28.08
CA ASN A 582 3.00 11.49 26.69
C ASN A 582 1.51 11.51 26.30
N LEU A 583 0.60 11.40 27.26
CA LEU A 583 -0.83 11.66 27.04
C LEU A 583 -1.08 13.16 26.91
N ALA A 584 -0.57 13.97 27.83
CA ALA A 584 -0.68 15.44 27.80
C ALA A 584 -0.18 16.03 26.48
N LEU A 585 0.99 15.61 25.98
CA LEU A 585 1.52 16.01 24.67
C LEU A 585 0.51 15.80 23.52
N LYS A 586 -0.21 14.66 23.54
CA LYS A 586 -1.21 14.34 22.50
C LYS A 586 -2.51 15.11 22.70
N ILE A 587 -2.91 15.33 23.95
CA ILE A 587 -4.13 16.06 24.28
C ILE A 587 -3.95 17.53 23.88
N ASN A 588 -2.82 18.15 24.23
CA ASN A 588 -2.52 19.53 23.88
C ASN A 588 -2.66 19.80 22.37
N MET A 589 -2.01 18.96 21.55
CA MET A 589 -2.11 19.06 20.08
C MET A 589 -3.54 18.92 19.56
N LYS A 590 -4.37 18.05 20.16
CA LYS A 590 -5.78 17.88 19.74
C LYS A 590 -6.64 19.08 20.10
N MET A 591 -6.29 19.77 21.18
CA MET A 591 -6.97 20.98 21.64
C MET A 591 -6.43 22.24 20.96
N GLY A 592 -5.61 22.09 19.91
CA GLY A 592 -5.04 23.20 19.15
C GLY A 592 -3.78 23.82 19.74
N GLY A 593 -3.29 23.33 20.89
CA GLY A 593 -2.07 23.84 21.52
C GLY A 593 -0.80 23.44 20.78
N ILE A 594 0.25 24.25 20.97
CA ILE A 594 1.59 24.05 20.40
C ILE A 594 2.53 23.57 21.50
N ASN A 595 3.02 22.34 21.37
CA ASN A 595 3.93 21.79 22.38
C ASN A 595 5.28 22.50 22.39
N THR A 596 5.87 22.73 21.21
CA THR A 596 7.21 23.30 21.05
C THR A 596 7.37 23.94 19.68
N ARG A 597 8.33 24.86 19.55
CA ARG A 597 8.77 25.48 18.30
C ARG A 597 10.27 25.33 18.13
N ILE A 598 10.75 25.44 16.90
CA ILE A 598 12.19 25.53 16.63
C ILE A 598 12.63 26.99 16.75
N ILE A 599 13.74 27.22 17.43
CA ILE A 599 14.40 28.53 17.48
C ILE A 599 15.07 28.79 16.14
N ALA A 600 14.86 30.00 15.61
CA ALA A 600 15.35 30.39 14.30
C ALA A 600 16.86 30.64 14.30
N ASP A 601 17.63 29.65 13.86
CA ASP A 601 19.04 29.79 13.52
C ASP A 601 19.25 30.29 12.08
N ALA A 602 20.49 30.34 11.60
CA ALA A 602 20.81 30.79 10.24
C ALA A 602 20.12 29.95 9.15
N THR A 603 20.00 28.63 9.34
CA THR A 603 19.35 27.72 8.39
C THR A 603 17.85 27.98 8.33
N VAL A 604 17.20 28.04 9.50
CA VAL A 604 15.75 28.30 9.58
C VAL A 604 15.43 29.68 9.02
N LYS A 605 16.23 30.71 9.34
CA LYS A 605 16.06 32.05 8.79
C LYS A 605 16.18 32.06 7.26
N SER A 606 17.20 31.40 6.71
CA SER A 606 17.51 31.50 5.27
C SER A 606 16.66 30.64 4.36
N TYR A 607 16.10 29.52 4.86
CA TYR A 607 15.42 28.54 4.00
C TYR A 607 13.97 28.23 4.41
N LEU A 608 13.53 28.66 5.60
CA LEU A 608 12.18 28.42 6.09
C LEU A 608 11.41 29.72 6.36
N LEU A 609 12.06 30.77 6.87
CA LEU A 609 11.40 32.01 7.30
C LEU A 609 11.66 33.23 6.40
N ASP A 610 12.69 33.23 5.56
CA ASP A 610 12.97 34.29 4.56
C ASP A 610 11.79 34.50 3.60
N LYS A 611 11.04 33.42 3.34
CA LYS A 611 9.83 33.40 2.51
C LYS A 611 8.74 32.63 3.23
N ALA A 612 7.49 32.94 2.88
CA ALA A 612 6.35 32.11 3.29
C ALA A 612 6.52 30.69 2.71
N THR A 613 6.85 29.74 3.59
CA THR A 613 7.22 28.37 3.19
C THR A 613 6.13 27.38 3.63
N LEU A 614 5.60 26.64 2.65
CA LEU A 614 4.69 25.52 2.86
C LEU A 614 5.45 24.20 2.71
N VAL A 615 5.55 23.44 3.80
CA VAL A 615 6.12 22.11 3.85
C VAL A 615 5.01 21.07 3.78
N LEU A 616 5.02 20.28 2.71
CA LEU A 616 4.06 19.21 2.44
C LEU A 616 4.65 17.83 2.74
N GLY A 617 3.82 16.93 3.27
CA GLY A 617 4.09 15.51 3.43
C GLY A 617 3.03 14.70 2.69
N VAL A 618 3.46 13.72 1.89
CA VAL A 618 2.55 12.92 1.06
C VAL A 618 2.81 11.43 1.27
N ASP A 619 1.77 10.67 1.62
CA ASP A 619 1.81 9.22 1.79
C ASP A 619 0.64 8.52 1.08
N VAL A 620 0.90 7.30 0.61
CA VAL A 620 -0.10 6.40 0.03
C VAL A 620 -0.04 5.05 0.74
N THR A 621 -1.16 4.64 1.33
CA THR A 621 -1.28 3.35 2.03
C THR A 621 -2.16 2.38 1.25
N HIS A 622 -1.55 1.26 0.85
CA HIS A 622 -2.24 0.13 0.23
C HIS A 622 -2.84 -0.84 1.25
N PRO A 623 -3.89 -1.59 0.87
CA PRO A 623 -4.42 -2.66 1.72
C PRO A 623 -3.44 -3.84 1.83
N ALA A 624 -3.73 -4.77 2.74
CA ALA A 624 -2.90 -5.93 2.99
C ALA A 624 -2.67 -6.77 1.72
N VAL A 625 -1.56 -7.51 1.66
CA VAL A 625 -1.27 -8.41 0.53
C VAL A 625 -2.37 -9.47 0.45
N GLY A 626 -2.98 -9.61 -0.73
CA GLY A 626 -4.11 -10.52 -0.96
C GLY A 626 -5.50 -9.88 -0.81
N ASP A 627 -5.59 -8.68 -0.26
CA ASP A 627 -6.81 -7.88 -0.31
C ASP A 627 -6.94 -7.22 -1.69
N THR A 628 -7.95 -7.64 -2.45
CA THR A 628 -8.27 -7.16 -3.79
C THR A 628 -9.44 -6.19 -3.80
N VAL A 629 -10.12 -5.98 -2.67
CA VAL A 629 -11.36 -5.20 -2.59
C VAL A 629 -11.10 -3.84 -1.97
N SER A 630 -10.32 -3.77 -0.89
CA SER A 630 -10.09 -2.52 -0.18
C SER A 630 -9.37 -1.49 -1.06
N PRO A 631 -9.75 -0.20 -0.99
CA PRO A 631 -9.13 0.85 -1.80
C PRO A 631 -7.74 1.21 -1.27
N SER A 632 -6.93 1.93 -2.05
CA SER A 632 -5.74 2.64 -1.52
C SER A 632 -6.17 3.99 -0.94
N ILE A 633 -5.40 4.52 0.01
CA ILE A 633 -5.69 5.81 0.64
C ILE A 633 -4.48 6.72 0.49
N ALA A 634 -4.70 7.95 0.03
CA ALA A 634 -3.68 8.96 -0.14
C ALA A 634 -3.94 10.15 0.78
N ALA A 635 -2.90 10.66 1.43
CA ALA A 635 -2.97 11.84 2.29
C ALA A 635 -1.89 12.85 1.94
N VAL A 636 -2.28 14.13 1.88
CA VAL A 636 -1.41 15.29 1.77
C VAL A 636 -1.56 16.10 3.04
N VAL A 637 -0.46 16.31 3.76
CA VAL A 637 -0.41 17.10 4.98
C VAL A 637 0.47 18.32 4.74
N GLY A 638 0.07 19.49 5.21
CA GLY A 638 0.88 20.71 5.13
C GLY A 638 0.88 21.47 6.45
N ASN A 639 1.96 22.20 6.76
CA ASN A 639 1.92 23.15 7.87
C ASN A 639 0.87 24.24 7.61
N VAL A 640 0.25 24.72 8.67
CA VAL A 640 -0.75 25.80 8.63
C VAL A 640 -0.13 27.10 9.07
N ASP A 641 0.76 27.05 10.06
CA ASP A 641 1.43 28.20 10.62
C ASP A 641 2.88 28.33 10.09
N LEU A 642 3.48 29.49 10.33
CA LEU A 642 4.86 29.79 9.92
C LEU A 642 5.91 29.23 10.88
N SER A 643 5.52 28.70 12.04
CA SER A 643 6.44 28.02 12.96
C SER A 643 6.52 26.51 12.73
N PHE A 644 5.79 26.00 11.72
CA PHE A 644 5.77 24.60 11.32
C PHE A 644 5.30 23.65 12.43
N ALA A 645 4.51 24.14 13.38
CA ALA A 645 4.06 23.39 14.55
C ALA A 645 2.62 22.87 14.41
N ALA A 646 1.79 23.60 13.65
CA ALA A 646 0.43 23.27 13.30
C ALA A 646 0.40 22.72 11.86
N TYR A 647 -0.36 21.66 11.63
CA TYR A 647 -0.50 21.05 10.31
C TYR A 647 -1.97 20.80 10.00
N GLY A 648 -2.31 20.54 8.75
CA GLY A 648 -3.64 20.10 8.35
C GLY A 648 -3.56 19.03 7.27
N SER A 649 -4.54 18.13 7.20
CA SER A 649 -4.54 16.99 6.29
C SER A 649 -5.69 17.02 5.29
N SER A 650 -5.39 16.73 4.02
CA SER A 650 -6.37 16.41 2.97
C SER A 650 -6.22 14.94 2.60
N ILE A 651 -7.30 14.14 2.67
CA ILE A 651 -7.27 12.68 2.44
C ILE A 651 -8.23 12.30 1.32
N ARG A 652 -7.84 11.32 0.50
CA ARG A 652 -8.63 10.76 -0.61
C ARG A 652 -8.51 9.24 -0.69
N VAL A 653 -9.59 8.62 -1.16
CA VAL A 653 -9.66 7.18 -1.44
C VAL A 653 -9.47 6.98 -2.94
N GLN A 654 -8.67 5.98 -3.33
CA GLN A 654 -8.38 5.67 -4.73
C GLN A 654 -8.41 4.16 -5.00
N PRO A 655 -8.47 3.73 -6.27
CA PRO A 655 -8.48 2.32 -6.64
C PRO A 655 -7.36 1.50 -5.99
N ASN A 656 -7.60 0.21 -5.84
CA ASN A 656 -6.69 -0.70 -5.15
C ASN A 656 -5.31 -0.77 -5.84
N ARG A 657 -4.24 -0.75 -5.04
CA ARG A 657 -2.81 -0.85 -5.42
C ARG A 657 -2.30 0.16 -6.46
N ARG A 658 -2.90 1.34 -6.55
CA ARG A 658 -2.40 2.41 -7.42
C ARG A 658 -1.52 3.37 -6.62
N GLU A 659 -0.25 3.51 -6.98
CA GLU A 659 0.70 4.42 -6.30
C GLU A 659 0.50 5.90 -6.68
N SER A 660 0.11 6.17 -7.94
CA SER A 660 -0.21 7.53 -8.42
C SER A 660 -1.50 8.05 -7.76
N VAL A 661 -1.47 9.23 -7.16
CA VAL A 661 -2.64 9.80 -6.48
C VAL A 661 -3.54 10.54 -7.47
N ILE A 662 -4.82 10.16 -7.53
CA ILE A 662 -5.77 10.62 -8.56
C ILE A 662 -6.24 12.08 -8.33
N TYR A 663 -6.41 12.47 -7.07
CA TYR A 663 -7.02 13.75 -6.66
C TYR A 663 -6.00 14.74 -6.10
N LEU A 664 -4.74 14.66 -6.53
CA LEU A 664 -3.64 15.47 -5.97
C LEU A 664 -3.86 16.97 -6.13
N GLU A 665 -4.36 17.40 -7.29
CA GLU A 665 -4.55 18.82 -7.56
C GLU A 665 -5.44 19.48 -6.49
N ASP A 666 -6.56 18.84 -6.16
CA ASP A 666 -7.49 19.34 -5.14
C ASP A 666 -6.87 19.32 -3.75
N GLN A 667 -6.18 18.24 -3.38
CA GLN A 667 -5.53 18.13 -2.07
C GLN A 667 -4.43 19.20 -1.89
N TYR A 668 -3.61 19.45 -2.93
CA TYR A 668 -2.63 20.52 -2.89
C TYR A 668 -3.29 21.90 -2.81
N ARG A 669 -4.32 22.14 -3.61
CA ARG A 669 -5.09 23.39 -3.60
C ARG A 669 -5.68 23.67 -2.22
N GLU A 670 -6.27 22.68 -1.57
CA GLU A 670 -6.81 22.78 -0.21
C GLU A 670 -5.73 23.17 0.80
N ARG A 671 -4.55 22.54 0.75
CA ARG A 671 -3.45 22.86 1.67
C ARG A 671 -2.89 24.27 1.43
N ILE A 672 -2.73 24.68 0.17
CA ILE A 672 -2.26 26.03 -0.19
C ILE A 672 -3.27 27.09 0.26
N LYS A 673 -4.57 26.87 0.04
CA LYS A 673 -5.63 27.78 0.53
C LYS A 673 -5.59 27.89 2.04
N HIS A 674 -5.59 26.77 2.75
CA HIS A 674 -5.60 26.79 4.22
C HIS A 674 -4.39 27.52 4.81
N PHE A 675 -3.19 27.33 4.24
CA PHE A 675 -2.01 28.11 4.61
C PHE A 675 -2.19 29.60 4.30
N SER A 676 -2.77 29.93 3.14
CA SER A 676 -2.97 31.32 2.72
C SER A 676 -3.98 32.04 3.61
N ASP A 677 -5.07 31.38 3.97
CA ASP A 677 -6.12 31.90 4.84
C ASP A 677 -5.58 32.15 6.27
N ALA A 678 -4.78 31.22 6.80
CA ALA A 678 -4.19 31.34 8.13
C ALA A 678 -3.11 32.43 8.24
N ASN A 679 -2.40 32.73 7.15
CA ASN A 679 -1.26 33.65 7.17
C ASN A 679 -1.50 34.94 6.38
N SER A 680 -2.68 35.11 5.77
CA SER A 680 -3.02 36.19 4.83
C SER A 680 -2.02 36.36 3.68
N ARG A 681 -1.30 35.29 3.30
CA ARG A 681 -0.30 35.29 2.22
C ARG A 681 -0.13 33.91 1.60
N GLN A 682 -0.02 33.87 0.28
CA GLN A 682 0.28 32.63 -0.44
C GLN A 682 1.75 32.20 -0.21
N PRO A 683 2.04 30.89 -0.15
CA PRO A 683 3.40 30.42 0.06
C PRO A 683 4.26 30.69 -1.17
N SER A 684 5.38 31.38 -1.02
CA SER A 684 6.33 31.62 -2.12
C SER A 684 7.27 30.43 -2.36
N ARG A 685 7.41 29.55 -1.36
CA ARG A 685 8.22 28.33 -1.40
C ARG A 685 7.37 27.12 -0.98
N ILE A 686 7.48 26.03 -1.72
CA ILE A 686 6.86 24.74 -1.39
C ILE A 686 7.95 23.66 -1.29
N LEU A 687 8.04 23.02 -0.13
CA LEU A 687 8.92 21.87 0.11
C LEU A 687 8.07 20.61 0.25
N LEU A 688 8.14 19.69 -0.70
CA LEU A 688 7.32 18.49 -0.73
C LEU A 688 8.15 17.25 -0.36
N PHE A 689 7.76 16.58 0.72
CA PHE A 689 8.32 15.30 1.14
C PHE A 689 7.37 14.14 0.81
N ARG A 690 7.77 13.23 -0.09
CA ARG A 690 6.95 12.11 -0.58
C ARG A 690 7.45 10.75 -0.05
N ASP A 691 6.65 10.03 0.74
CA ASP A 691 7.02 8.72 1.30
C ASP A 691 6.78 7.55 0.32
N GLY A 692 7.60 6.50 0.40
CA GLY A 692 7.20 5.18 -0.10
C GLY A 692 7.31 4.94 -1.61
N VAL A 693 7.91 5.86 -2.38
CA VAL A 693 8.11 5.69 -3.83
C VAL A 693 9.36 4.87 -4.11
N ALA A 694 9.28 3.84 -4.96
CA ALA A 694 10.45 3.07 -5.39
C ALA A 694 11.30 3.83 -6.44
N GLU A 695 12.62 3.58 -6.48
CA GLU A 695 13.55 4.27 -7.40
C GLU A 695 13.11 4.16 -8.87
N GLY A 696 12.60 3.00 -9.30
CA GLY A 696 12.08 2.81 -10.66
C GLY A 696 10.78 3.55 -11.01
N GLN A 697 10.17 4.23 -10.04
CA GLN A 697 8.96 5.03 -10.25
C GLN A 697 9.24 6.54 -10.17
N PHE A 698 10.49 6.97 -9.89
CA PHE A 698 10.81 8.38 -9.66
C PHE A 698 10.39 9.31 -10.79
N LYS A 699 10.77 9.00 -12.05
CA LYS A 699 10.41 9.84 -13.20
C LYS A 699 8.89 9.97 -13.38
N GLN A 700 8.18 8.84 -13.30
CA GLN A 700 6.72 8.81 -13.47
C GLN A 700 6.02 9.62 -12.37
N ILE A 701 6.34 9.34 -11.11
CA ILE A 701 5.72 10.01 -9.96
C ILE A 701 6.05 11.51 -9.96
N LEU A 702 7.31 11.87 -10.20
CA LEU A 702 7.70 13.28 -10.32
C LEU A 702 6.88 13.98 -11.40
N HIS A 703 6.78 13.40 -12.59
CA HIS A 703 6.03 14.00 -13.70
C HIS A 703 4.55 14.22 -13.36
N GLU A 704 3.89 13.19 -12.81
CA GLU A 704 2.46 13.24 -12.48
C GLU A 704 2.18 14.20 -11.31
N GLU A 705 2.91 14.08 -10.20
CA GLU A 705 2.64 14.84 -8.97
C GLU A 705 3.09 16.31 -9.09
N LEU A 706 4.25 16.59 -9.70
CA LEU A 706 4.71 17.97 -9.93
C LEU A 706 3.77 18.72 -10.87
N LYS A 707 3.26 18.05 -11.90
CA LYS A 707 2.25 18.63 -12.80
C LYS A 707 0.98 18.98 -12.03
N ALA A 708 0.50 18.09 -11.16
CA ALA A 708 -0.68 18.34 -10.33
C ALA A 708 -0.47 19.51 -9.36
N LEU A 709 0.69 19.60 -8.70
CA LEU A 709 1.01 20.71 -7.80
C LEU A 709 1.08 22.06 -8.53
N ARG A 710 1.71 22.10 -9.71
CA ARG A 710 1.74 23.31 -10.56
C ARG A 710 0.36 23.69 -11.09
N SER A 711 -0.48 22.71 -11.39
CA SER A 711 -1.88 22.92 -11.76
C SER A 711 -2.66 23.54 -10.60
N ALA A 712 -2.51 22.99 -9.39
CA ALA A 712 -3.13 23.51 -8.17
C ALA A 712 -2.72 24.97 -7.90
N CYS A 713 -1.45 25.32 -8.07
CA CYS A 713 -0.99 26.71 -7.95
C CYS A 713 -1.69 27.62 -8.99
N ARG A 714 -1.64 27.24 -10.28
CA ARG A 714 -2.26 27.97 -11.40
C ARG A 714 -3.76 28.18 -11.28
N SER A 715 -4.42 27.26 -10.60
CA SER A 715 -5.85 27.24 -10.43
C SER A 715 -6.35 28.19 -9.33
N LEU A 716 -5.45 28.63 -8.43
CA LEU A 716 -5.71 29.67 -7.45
C LEU A 716 -5.49 31.05 -8.05
N ASP A 717 -4.39 31.19 -8.77
CA ASP A 717 -4.06 32.38 -9.56
C ASP A 717 -3.23 31.93 -10.78
N LYS A 718 -3.63 32.36 -11.98
CA LYS A 718 -2.96 32.01 -13.23
C LYS A 718 -1.49 32.42 -13.25
N SER A 719 -1.10 33.46 -12.52
CA SER A 719 0.27 33.98 -12.40
C SER A 719 1.10 33.30 -11.31
N TYR A 720 0.47 32.63 -10.34
CA TYR A 720 1.14 32.08 -9.17
C TYR A 720 2.06 30.90 -9.51
N ARG A 721 3.37 31.10 -9.32
CA ARG A 721 4.46 30.15 -9.60
C ARG A 721 5.45 30.11 -8.42
N PRO A 722 5.14 29.41 -7.32
CA PRO A 722 6.07 29.27 -6.21
C PRO A 722 7.25 28.37 -6.60
N GLY A 723 8.39 28.55 -5.94
CA GLY A 723 9.51 27.62 -6.07
C GLY A 723 9.20 26.29 -5.38
N ILE A 724 9.38 25.16 -6.07
CA ILE A 724 9.07 23.81 -5.59
C ILE A 724 10.34 22.98 -5.45
N SER A 725 10.54 22.36 -4.27
CA SER A 725 11.51 21.27 -4.08
C SER A 725 10.76 19.96 -3.81
N PHE A 726 11.05 18.91 -4.59
CA PHE A 726 10.42 17.60 -4.49
C PHE A 726 11.42 16.57 -3.95
N ILE A 727 11.16 16.07 -2.75
CA ILE A 727 12.07 15.22 -1.99
C ILE A 727 11.37 13.91 -1.67
N VAL A 728 11.85 12.79 -2.22
CA VAL A 728 11.36 11.46 -1.86
C VAL A 728 12.05 10.99 -0.59
N VAL A 729 11.28 10.42 0.34
CA VAL A 729 11.75 9.82 1.58
C VAL A 729 11.51 8.32 1.53
N GLN A 730 12.57 7.54 1.70
CA GLN A 730 12.51 6.08 1.74
C GLN A 730 13.01 5.58 3.10
N LYS A 731 12.08 5.17 3.97
CA LYS A 731 12.44 4.53 5.26
C LYS A 731 12.66 3.01 5.13
N ARG A 732 12.08 2.37 4.11
CA ARG A 732 12.07 0.91 3.95
C ARG A 732 13.17 0.47 2.98
N HIS A 733 14.41 0.37 3.48
CA HIS A 733 15.54 -0.19 2.74
C HIS A 733 16.47 -1.04 3.63
N HIS A 734 17.53 -1.55 3.02
CA HIS A 734 18.47 -2.50 3.62
C HIS A 734 19.79 -1.88 4.10
N ALA A 735 20.10 -0.62 3.77
CA ALA A 735 21.29 0.07 4.31
C ALA A 735 21.25 0.17 5.86
N ARG A 736 22.35 -0.22 6.51
CA ARG A 736 22.61 -0.17 7.95
C ARG A 736 24.03 0.33 8.19
N PHE A 737 24.24 0.92 9.36
CA PHE A 737 25.51 1.53 9.73
C PHE A 737 25.85 1.21 11.18
N MET A 738 27.14 1.10 11.47
CA MET A 738 27.69 1.15 12.82
C MET A 738 28.79 2.20 12.91
N CYS A 739 29.04 2.73 14.11
CA CYS A 739 30.22 3.57 14.34
C CYS A 739 31.49 2.71 14.21
N ASN A 740 32.52 3.24 13.56
CA ASN A 740 33.83 2.60 13.53
C ASN A 740 34.45 2.63 14.95
N ASP A 741 34.41 3.79 15.61
CA ASP A 741 34.72 3.91 17.03
C ASP A 741 33.49 3.60 17.89
N GLY A 742 33.59 2.53 18.70
CA GLY A 742 32.54 2.11 19.61
C GLY A 742 32.19 3.13 20.69
N LYS A 743 33.07 4.09 21.03
CA LYS A 743 32.81 5.15 22.01
C LYS A 743 31.76 6.16 21.52
N MET A 744 31.63 6.31 20.20
CA MET A 744 30.63 7.19 19.57
C MET A 744 29.25 6.53 19.46
N ALA A 745 29.14 5.24 19.76
CA ALA A 745 27.89 4.50 19.65
C ALA A 745 26.91 4.85 20.78
N VAL A 746 25.63 5.00 20.45
CA VAL A 746 24.59 5.48 21.37
C VAL A 746 23.58 4.37 21.71
N GLY A 747 23.23 4.31 23.00
CA GLY A 747 22.14 3.48 23.51
C GLY A 747 22.43 1.98 23.50
N ARG A 748 21.43 1.19 23.94
CA ARG A 748 21.55 -0.28 24.07
C ARG A 748 21.84 -0.99 22.74
N GLY A 749 21.34 -0.43 21.63
CA GLY A 749 21.56 -0.94 20.29
C GLY A 749 22.92 -0.59 19.69
N LYS A 750 23.79 0.14 20.42
CA LYS A 750 25.11 0.63 19.95
C LYS A 750 25.02 1.27 18.57
N ASN A 751 24.03 2.14 18.40
CA ASN A 751 23.70 2.74 17.11
C ASN A 751 24.55 3.97 16.82
N ILE A 752 24.56 4.38 15.54
CA ILE A 752 25.01 5.72 15.15
C ILE A 752 24.15 6.80 15.85
N PRO A 753 24.73 7.96 16.20
CA PRO A 753 24.00 9.02 16.89
C PRO A 753 22.91 9.64 16.00
N ALA A 754 21.87 10.20 16.63
CA ALA A 754 20.86 10.96 15.91
C ALA A 754 21.50 12.20 15.26
N GLY A 755 21.10 12.54 14.03
CA GLY A 755 21.70 13.59 13.21
C GLY A 755 22.81 13.08 12.28
N THR A 756 23.16 11.79 12.32
CA THR A 756 24.17 11.22 11.41
C THR A 756 23.67 11.26 9.96
N VAL A 757 24.42 11.91 9.08
CA VAL A 757 24.23 12.00 7.62
C VAL A 757 25.36 11.25 6.91
N VAL A 758 25.00 10.54 5.85
CA VAL A 758 25.95 9.96 4.87
C VAL A 758 25.48 10.36 3.48
N ASP A 759 26.23 11.26 2.85
CA ASP A 759 26.00 11.79 1.50
C ASP A 759 27.13 11.45 0.52
N HIS A 760 28.00 10.50 0.90
CA HIS A 760 29.14 10.05 0.10
C HIS A 760 29.19 8.51 0.00
N ARG A 761 29.95 8.05 -1.00
CA ARG A 761 30.43 6.69 -1.28
C ARG A 761 29.36 5.66 -1.62
N ILE A 762 28.30 5.57 -0.83
CA ILE A 762 27.20 4.59 -0.96
C ILE A 762 25.88 5.22 -1.43
N THR A 763 25.85 6.54 -1.59
CA THR A 763 24.80 7.32 -2.26
C THR A 763 24.86 7.09 -3.77
N SER A 764 23.79 7.45 -4.49
CA SER A 764 23.70 7.25 -5.94
C SER A 764 24.84 7.94 -6.70
N ALA A 765 25.16 7.44 -7.89
CA ALA A 765 26.30 7.95 -8.66
C ALA A 765 26.10 9.41 -9.12
N ASP A 766 24.93 9.71 -9.68
CA ASP A 766 24.61 11.03 -10.25
C ASP A 766 23.47 11.75 -9.54
N GLY A 767 22.72 11.06 -8.68
CA GLY A 767 21.52 11.62 -8.05
C GLY A 767 21.84 12.45 -6.81
N PHE A 768 20.98 13.43 -6.53
CA PHE A 768 21.03 14.17 -5.27
C PHE A 768 20.36 13.37 -4.15
N ASP A 769 21.11 12.49 -3.48
CA ASP A 769 20.60 11.67 -2.38
C ASP A 769 21.51 11.59 -1.16
N PHE A 770 20.91 11.31 0.01
CA PHE A 770 21.64 11.14 1.26
C PHE A 770 20.87 10.25 2.25
N TYR A 771 21.60 9.61 3.15
CA TYR A 771 21.02 8.93 4.31
C TYR A 771 21.05 9.86 5.54
N LEU A 772 19.95 9.93 6.29
CA LEU A 772 19.88 10.65 7.56
C LEU A 772 19.28 9.77 8.67
N CYS A 773 20.07 9.53 9.71
CA CYS A 773 19.63 8.90 10.95
C CYS A 773 19.15 9.96 11.93
N SER A 774 17.92 10.43 11.76
CA SER A 774 17.37 11.53 12.57
C SER A 774 16.95 11.13 14.00
N HIS A 775 16.93 9.85 14.36
CA HIS A 775 16.36 9.35 15.61
C HIS A 775 17.35 8.52 16.42
N GLU A 776 17.10 8.37 17.71
CA GLU A 776 17.81 7.40 18.54
C GLU A 776 17.23 5.99 18.34
N GLY A 777 18.09 5.03 18.02
CA GLY A 777 17.75 3.60 18.00
C GLY A 777 17.59 3.00 19.39
N ILE A 778 16.35 3.00 19.91
CA ILE A 778 15.99 2.47 21.24
C ILE A 778 16.37 0.98 21.36
N GLN A 779 16.09 0.21 20.32
CA GLN A 779 16.30 -1.23 20.28
C GLN A 779 16.70 -1.66 18.86
N GLY A 780 17.58 -2.65 18.78
CA GLY A 780 18.07 -3.16 17.52
C GLY A 780 18.98 -2.17 16.78
N THR A 781 19.15 -2.38 15.48
CA THR A 781 19.93 -1.51 14.60
C THR A 781 19.02 -0.47 13.95
N SER A 782 19.43 0.79 13.99
CA SER A 782 18.69 1.92 13.41
C SER A 782 18.59 1.80 11.89
N LYS A 783 17.50 2.35 11.35
CA LYS A 783 17.29 2.47 9.90
C LYS A 783 17.28 3.96 9.56
N PRO A 784 18.42 4.54 9.15
CA PRO A 784 18.46 5.90 8.61
C PRO A 784 17.51 5.98 7.43
N ALA A 785 16.77 7.08 7.26
CA ALA A 785 15.95 7.25 6.07
C ALA A 785 16.83 7.73 4.91
N LYS A 786 16.55 7.28 3.69
CA LYS A 786 17.18 7.77 2.47
C LYS A 786 16.32 8.88 1.87
N TYR A 787 16.93 9.99 1.49
CA TYR A 787 16.27 11.15 0.88
C TYR A 787 16.80 11.31 -0.53
N HIS A 788 15.91 11.53 -1.50
CA HIS A 788 16.25 11.82 -2.89
C HIS A 788 15.61 13.14 -3.30
N VAL A 789 16.41 14.14 -3.65
CA VAL A 789 15.90 15.39 -4.23
C VAL A 789 15.71 15.15 -5.72
N LEU A 790 14.46 15.00 -6.15
CA LEU A 790 14.15 14.70 -7.55
C LEU A 790 14.02 15.95 -8.40
N TYR A 791 13.66 17.08 -7.78
CA TYR A 791 13.41 18.35 -8.45
C TYR A 791 13.61 19.51 -7.46
N ASP A 792 14.22 20.62 -7.89
CA ASP A 792 14.42 21.77 -7.01
C ASP A 792 14.49 23.12 -7.75
N ASP A 793 13.40 23.89 -7.72
CA ASP A 793 13.36 25.30 -8.16
C ASP A 793 13.92 26.27 -7.10
N ASN A 794 14.12 25.81 -5.85
CA ASN A 794 14.54 26.66 -4.74
C ASN A 794 16.07 26.72 -4.57
N ASN A 795 16.83 25.97 -5.36
CA ASN A 795 18.29 25.90 -5.33
C ASN A 795 18.84 25.66 -3.90
N LEU A 796 18.28 24.67 -3.20
CA LEU A 796 18.72 24.25 -1.89
C LEU A 796 20.03 23.47 -2.03
N ASN A 797 21.06 23.90 -1.32
CA ASN A 797 22.29 23.14 -1.18
C ASN A 797 22.10 21.93 -0.25
N SER A 798 23.09 21.03 -0.23
CA SER A 798 23.05 19.80 0.56
C SER A 798 22.86 20.06 2.05
N ASP A 799 23.59 21.03 2.63
CA ASP A 799 23.46 21.36 4.06
C ASP A 799 22.05 21.87 4.39
N ALA A 800 21.42 22.66 3.51
CA ALA A 800 20.06 23.15 3.70
C ALA A 800 19.05 22.01 3.72
N VAL A 801 19.04 21.14 2.70
CA VAL A 801 18.06 20.04 2.62
C VAL A 801 18.25 19.05 3.77
N GLN A 802 19.51 18.71 4.10
CA GLN A 802 19.84 17.79 5.19
C GLN A 802 19.40 18.35 6.55
N SER A 803 19.68 19.64 6.82
CA SER A 803 19.28 20.30 8.07
C SER A 803 17.77 20.49 8.17
N ILE A 804 17.08 20.91 7.11
CA ILE A 804 15.61 21.03 7.09
C ILE A 804 14.96 19.67 7.39
N ALA A 805 15.40 18.61 6.71
CA ALA A 805 14.89 17.26 6.96
C ALA A 805 15.09 16.83 8.41
N TYR A 806 16.27 17.12 8.99
CA TYR A 806 16.56 16.81 10.39
C TYR A 806 15.74 17.65 11.37
N TYR A 807 15.52 18.92 11.09
CA TYR A 807 14.82 19.84 11.99
C TYR A 807 13.35 19.49 12.07
N LEU A 808 12.71 19.22 10.94
CA LEU A 808 11.32 18.77 10.87
C LEU A 808 11.07 17.45 11.62
N CYS A 809 12.10 16.62 11.84
CA CYS A 809 11.99 15.41 12.68
C CYS A 809 11.76 15.71 14.17
N HIS A 810 11.99 16.94 14.64
CA HIS A 810 11.79 17.35 16.04
C HIS A 810 10.38 17.89 16.32
N LEU A 811 9.55 18.05 15.28
CA LEU A 811 8.23 18.69 15.36
C LEU A 811 7.04 17.72 15.42
N LEU A 812 7.24 16.41 15.60
CA LEU A 812 6.12 15.45 15.63
C LEU A 812 5.11 15.73 16.78
N GLY A 813 5.50 16.51 17.79
CA GLY A 813 4.66 16.95 18.91
C GLY A 813 4.13 15.85 19.84
N ARG A 814 4.10 14.58 19.41
CA ARG A 814 3.55 13.44 20.16
C ARG A 814 4.52 12.80 21.15
N CYS A 815 5.78 13.21 21.14
CA CYS A 815 6.85 12.73 22.00
C CYS A 815 7.97 13.78 22.11
N THR A 816 8.79 13.71 23.16
CA THR A 816 9.97 14.56 23.34
C THR A 816 11.22 13.92 22.73
N ARG A 817 11.08 13.51 21.46
CA ARG A 817 12.10 12.76 20.73
C ARG A 817 12.09 13.14 19.26
N SER A 818 13.27 13.17 18.66
CA SER A 818 13.38 13.26 17.21
C SER A 818 12.96 11.95 16.58
N VAL A 819 12.10 12.02 15.56
CA VAL A 819 11.57 10.86 14.86
C VAL A 819 12.30 10.57 13.56
N SER A 820 12.11 9.37 13.02
CA SER A 820 12.93 8.85 11.91
C SER A 820 12.69 9.50 10.55
N ILE A 821 11.62 10.27 10.39
CA ILE A 821 11.20 10.95 9.15
C ILE A 821 10.56 12.29 9.52
N PRO A 822 10.53 13.29 8.63
CA PRO A 822 10.00 14.61 8.94
C PRO A 822 8.56 14.55 9.44
N ALA A 823 8.19 15.42 10.38
CA ALA A 823 6.84 15.53 10.93
C ALA A 823 5.72 15.52 9.87
N PRO A 824 5.76 16.30 8.76
CA PRO A 824 4.70 16.28 7.74
C PRO A 824 4.50 14.89 7.12
N VAL A 825 5.58 14.16 6.84
CA VAL A 825 5.52 12.78 6.30
C VAL A 825 4.92 11.83 7.33
N TYR A 826 5.35 11.95 8.58
CA TYR A 826 4.82 11.13 9.67
C TYR A 826 3.32 11.37 9.86
N PHE A 827 2.87 12.62 9.81
CA PHE A 827 1.47 12.98 9.88
C PHE A 827 0.66 12.46 8.69
N ALA A 828 1.21 12.47 7.47
CA ALA A 828 0.56 11.88 6.29
C ALA A 828 0.30 10.38 6.48
N HIS A 829 1.29 9.63 6.98
CA HIS A 829 1.10 8.21 7.31
C HIS A 829 0.03 7.99 8.40
N LEU A 830 0.00 8.85 9.43
CA LEU A 830 -1.02 8.77 10.48
C LEU A 830 -2.44 9.09 9.95
N ALA A 831 -2.54 10.04 9.02
CA ALA A 831 -3.77 10.38 8.33
C ALA A 831 -4.28 9.20 7.48
N CYS A 832 -3.42 8.59 6.65
CA CYS A 832 -3.76 7.39 5.89
C CYS A 832 -4.18 6.22 6.81
N TYR A 833 -3.47 6.00 7.91
CA TYR A 833 -3.83 4.97 8.88
C TYR A 833 -5.19 5.24 9.52
N ARG A 834 -5.49 6.50 9.88
CA ARG A 834 -6.78 6.88 10.47
C ARG A 834 -7.93 6.64 9.49
N ALA A 835 -7.81 7.15 8.26
CA ALA A 835 -8.81 6.95 7.21
C ALA A 835 -9.06 5.47 6.94
N ARG A 836 -8.02 4.62 6.99
CA ARG A 836 -8.18 3.17 6.88
C ARG A 836 -9.08 2.59 7.98
N GLN A 837 -8.95 3.07 9.23
CA GLN A 837 -9.79 2.64 10.34
C GLN A 837 -11.26 3.04 10.12
N HIS A 838 -11.51 4.22 9.55
CA HIS A 838 -12.86 4.65 9.19
C HIS A 838 -13.46 3.76 8.10
N CYS A 839 -12.67 3.37 7.09
CA CYS A 839 -13.14 2.49 6.02
C CYS A 839 -13.47 1.06 6.51
N TYR A 840 -12.70 0.49 7.45
CA TYR A 840 -12.89 -0.91 7.88
C TYR A 840 -14.28 -1.21 8.47
N SER A 841 -14.89 -0.23 9.14
CA SER A 841 -16.25 -0.36 9.68
C SER A 841 -17.33 -0.26 8.59
N LEU A 842 -17.06 0.47 7.48
CA LEU A 842 -17.97 0.62 6.34
C LEU A 842 -17.91 -0.57 5.37
N THR A 843 -16.74 -1.16 5.15
CA THR A 843 -16.55 -2.25 4.19
C THR A 843 -16.71 -3.65 4.80
N GLY A 844 -16.98 -3.75 6.11
CA GLY A 844 -17.14 -5.02 6.83
C GLY A 844 -15.90 -5.93 6.83
N SER A 845 -14.74 -5.42 6.40
CA SER A 845 -13.50 -6.20 6.18
C SER A 845 -12.57 -6.24 7.39
N GLY A 846 -13.02 -5.78 8.56
CA GLY A 846 -12.38 -6.10 9.83
C GLY A 846 -12.58 -7.59 10.16
N GLU A 847 -11.52 -8.28 10.59
CA GLU A 847 -11.62 -9.66 11.08
C GLU A 847 -12.56 -9.75 12.31
N SER A 848 -13.83 -10.04 11.99
CA SER A 848 -14.94 -10.45 12.86
C SER A 848 -15.56 -9.39 13.76
N PHE A 849 -16.78 -8.98 13.40
CA PHE A 849 -17.92 -8.94 14.34
C PHE A 849 -19.04 -9.81 13.78
N GLY A 850 -19.49 -10.77 14.60
CA GLY A 850 -20.71 -11.51 14.36
C GLY A 850 -21.90 -10.61 14.65
N SER A 851 -22.46 -10.03 13.59
CA SER A 851 -23.89 -9.77 13.45
C SER A 851 -24.10 -9.46 11.98
N ARG A 852 -24.97 -10.21 11.30
CA ARG A 852 -25.43 -9.88 9.95
C ARG A 852 -26.17 -8.54 10.04
N ARG A 853 -25.47 -7.42 9.92
CA ARG A 853 -26.10 -6.19 9.43
C ARG A 853 -26.22 -6.33 7.92
N ASN A 854 -27.44 -6.39 7.42
CA ASN A 854 -27.74 -6.20 6.00
C ASN A 854 -27.32 -4.76 5.64
N THR A 855 -26.12 -4.56 5.14
CA THR A 855 -25.69 -3.25 4.64
C THR A 855 -25.28 -3.36 3.18
N LYS A 856 -25.93 -2.53 2.34
CA LYS A 856 -25.56 -2.21 0.95
C LYS A 856 -24.04 -2.04 0.82
N GLU A 857 -23.47 -2.44 -0.33
CA GLU A 857 -22.08 -2.06 -0.66
C GLU A 857 -21.95 -0.53 -0.55
N PRO A 858 -20.99 0.00 0.25
CA PRO A 858 -20.83 1.45 0.37
C PRO A 858 -20.38 2.02 -0.97
N ASN A 859 -21.14 3.00 -1.49
CA ASN A 859 -20.81 3.64 -2.75
C ASN A 859 -19.57 4.53 -2.56
N SER A 860 -18.80 4.79 -3.63
CA SER A 860 -17.52 5.53 -3.55
C SER A 860 -17.62 6.91 -2.88
N VAL A 861 -18.81 7.51 -2.93
CA VAL A 861 -19.16 8.79 -2.30
C VAL A 861 -19.20 8.68 -0.77
N ASP A 862 -19.75 7.59 -0.21
CA ASP A 862 -19.84 7.38 1.24
C ASP A 862 -18.46 7.14 1.86
N LEU A 863 -17.63 6.37 1.17
CA LEU A 863 -16.21 6.17 1.51
C LEU A 863 -15.43 7.49 1.48
N THR A 864 -15.71 8.36 0.51
CA THR A 864 -15.05 9.67 0.40
C THR A 864 -15.53 10.63 1.48
N ARG A 865 -16.84 10.67 1.77
CA ARG A 865 -17.42 11.50 2.84
C ARG A 865 -16.90 11.10 4.22
N ALA A 866 -16.81 9.80 4.50
CA ALA A 866 -16.26 9.29 5.76
C ALA A 866 -14.78 9.65 5.96
N VAL A 867 -14.02 9.78 4.87
CA VAL A 867 -12.58 10.09 4.89
C VAL A 867 -12.30 11.60 4.88
N THR A 868 -13.21 12.42 4.35
CA THR A 868 -13.03 13.89 4.24
C THR A 868 -13.11 14.59 5.61
N HIS A 869 -13.84 14.03 6.58
CA HIS A 869 -13.92 14.56 7.96
C HIS A 869 -12.69 14.22 8.84
N CYS A 870 -11.63 13.61 8.30
CA CYS A 870 -10.40 13.25 9.05
C CYS A 870 -9.54 14.42 9.57
N LEU A 871 -10.00 15.68 9.47
CA LEU A 871 -9.23 16.89 9.80
C LEU A 871 -8.81 16.99 11.28
N HIS A 872 -9.30 16.12 12.16
CA HIS A 872 -9.17 16.21 13.63
C HIS A 872 -7.85 15.68 14.20
N PHE A 873 -6.85 15.34 13.38
CA PHE A 873 -5.60 14.77 13.87
C PHE A 873 -4.47 15.78 14.05
N VAL A 874 -4.67 17.01 13.61
CA VAL A 874 -3.58 17.94 13.36
C VAL A 874 -3.93 19.29 14.00
N PRO A 875 -3.01 19.96 14.73
CA PRO A 875 -3.37 21.15 15.49
C PRO A 875 -3.77 22.24 14.49
N ALA A 876 -5.06 22.55 14.41
CA ALA A 876 -5.58 23.76 13.78
C ALA A 876 -7.02 23.96 14.25
N ASN A 877 -7.25 25.02 15.03
CA ASN A 877 -8.57 25.58 15.25
C ASN A 877 -8.94 26.43 14.03
N SER A 878 -9.75 25.88 13.14
CA SER A 878 -10.57 26.68 12.23
C SER A 878 -11.79 25.86 11.81
N PHE A 879 -12.84 25.95 12.62
CA PHE A 879 -14.19 25.64 12.18
C PHE A 879 -14.71 26.85 11.40
N THR A 880 -14.73 26.74 10.08
CA THR A 880 -15.85 27.31 9.30
C THR A 880 -16.61 26.11 8.75
N VAL A 881 -17.61 25.69 9.51
CA VAL A 881 -18.73 24.97 8.91
C VAL A 881 -19.39 26.03 8.04
N ALA A 882 -19.18 26.00 6.73
CA ALA A 882 -20.21 26.48 5.82
C ALA A 882 -21.37 25.50 5.96
N SER A 883 -22.13 25.66 7.04
CA SER A 883 -23.44 25.06 7.13
C SER A 883 -24.24 25.84 6.12
N SER A 884 -24.64 25.18 5.04
CA SER A 884 -25.90 25.51 4.38
C SER A 884 -27.03 25.21 5.37
N SER A 885 -27.05 25.93 6.49
CA SER A 885 -28.22 26.15 7.32
C SER A 885 -28.84 27.41 6.74
N LEU A 886 -29.87 27.22 5.90
CA LEU A 886 -30.87 28.25 5.64
C LEU A 886 -31.32 28.79 7.00
N THR A 887 -30.75 29.92 7.40
CA THR A 887 -31.24 30.66 8.56
C THR A 887 -32.26 31.62 8.00
N LEU A 888 -33.53 31.20 8.04
CA LEU A 888 -34.68 32.08 7.78
C LEU A 888 -34.63 33.23 8.79
N THR A 889 -34.10 34.37 8.37
CA THR A 889 -34.29 35.63 9.09
C THR A 889 -35.63 36.20 8.66
N ALA A 890 -36.67 35.89 9.42
CA ALA A 890 -37.96 36.55 9.29
C ALA A 890 -37.83 38.01 9.76
N LYS A 891 -37.78 38.96 8.81
CA LYS A 891 -38.14 40.36 9.08
C LYS A 891 -39.62 40.51 8.81
N VAL A 892 -40.40 40.59 9.88
CA VAL A 892 -41.80 41.02 9.82
C VAL A 892 -41.81 42.54 9.57
N LYS A 893 -42.34 42.95 8.42
CA LYS A 893 -43.00 44.26 8.28
C LYS A 893 -44.32 44.07 7.54
N THR A 894 -45.33 44.59 8.20
CA THR A 894 -46.77 44.56 7.94
C THR A 894 -47.15 45.33 6.67
N ALA A 895 -48.02 44.74 5.84
CA ALA A 895 -49.26 45.36 5.33
C ALA A 895 -49.92 44.47 4.25
N GLY A 896 -51.10 43.93 4.56
CA GLY A 896 -52.21 43.76 3.61
C GLY A 896 -52.18 42.61 2.59
N LYS A 897 -53.06 41.62 2.84
CA LYS A 897 -53.73 40.67 1.90
C LYS A 897 -53.07 39.30 1.62
N PRO A 898 -53.89 38.23 1.44
CA PRO A 898 -53.45 36.83 1.48
C PRO A 898 -52.84 36.37 0.16
N LEU A 899 -51.71 35.67 0.22
CA LEU A 899 -51.04 35.09 -0.95
C LEU A 899 -51.25 33.57 -0.99
N LEU A 900 -52.04 33.14 -1.98
CA LEU A 900 -52.08 31.77 -2.51
C LEU A 900 -50.70 31.44 -3.10
N ILE A 901 -49.99 30.46 -2.54
CA ILE A 901 -48.79 29.88 -3.18
C ILE A 901 -49.25 28.66 -3.99
N ARG A 902 -49.44 28.84 -5.31
CA ARG A 902 -49.50 27.74 -6.27
C ARG A 902 -48.07 27.31 -6.60
N VAL A 903 -47.71 26.09 -6.21
CA VAL A 903 -46.52 25.39 -6.68
C VAL A 903 -46.81 24.88 -8.09
N TYR A 904 -46.24 25.52 -9.11
CA TYR A 904 -46.23 25.00 -10.47
C TYR A 904 -44.94 24.22 -10.70
N LEU A 905 -45.06 22.91 -10.93
CA LEU A 905 -44.09 22.12 -11.68
C LEU A 905 -44.36 22.33 -13.18
N PRO A 906 -43.34 22.62 -14.00
CA PRO A 906 -43.44 22.33 -15.42
C PRO A 906 -42.31 21.42 -15.89
N ASN A 907 -42.72 20.27 -16.44
CA ASN A 907 -41.94 19.44 -17.35
C ASN A 907 -41.69 20.17 -18.69
N THR A 908 -40.47 19.99 -19.21
CA THR A 908 -40.06 19.89 -20.63
C THR A 908 -40.73 20.78 -21.68
N THR A 909 -39.96 21.71 -22.26
CA THR A 909 -39.54 21.75 -23.68
C THR A 909 -38.88 23.10 -24.02
N GLY A 910 -37.93 23.08 -24.96
CA GLY A 910 -37.49 24.28 -25.68
C GLY A 910 -36.19 24.91 -25.18
N LEU A 911 -35.12 24.73 -25.95
CA LEU A 911 -33.93 25.59 -25.92
C LEU A 911 -34.30 27.07 -25.94
N ILE A 912 -33.59 27.90 -25.18
CA ILE A 912 -32.74 29.00 -25.66
C ILE A 912 -31.88 29.44 -24.45
N VAL A 913 -30.60 29.02 -24.44
CA VAL A 913 -29.56 29.75 -23.71
C VAL A 913 -28.75 30.49 -24.75
N THR A 914 -28.94 31.80 -24.79
CA THR A 914 -28.08 32.77 -25.46
C THR A 914 -26.68 32.69 -24.86
N MET A 915 -25.76 32.09 -25.62
CA MET A 915 -24.33 32.12 -25.30
C MET A 915 -23.78 33.51 -25.60
N ASN A 916 -23.20 34.14 -24.57
CA ASN A 916 -22.27 35.24 -24.74
C ASN A 916 -21.09 34.78 -25.60
N SER A 917 -20.82 35.56 -26.64
CA SER A 917 -19.86 35.31 -27.70
C SER A 917 -18.42 35.27 -27.20
N SER A 918 -17.89 34.07 -26.99
CA SER A 918 -16.47 33.81 -27.21
C SER A 918 -16.23 33.75 -28.71
N ALA A 919 -15.18 34.39 -29.20
CA ALA A 919 -14.83 34.44 -30.61
C ALA A 919 -14.85 33.03 -31.23
N LYS A 920 -15.81 32.76 -32.13
CA LYS A 920 -15.89 31.49 -32.88
C LYS A 920 -14.62 31.34 -33.71
N LYS A 921 -13.65 30.58 -33.23
CA LYS A 921 -12.61 30.00 -34.11
C LYS A 921 -13.34 29.16 -35.16
N LYS A 922 -13.24 29.53 -36.44
CA LYS A 922 -13.76 28.73 -37.56
C LYS A 922 -13.16 27.33 -37.48
N CYS A 923 -13.97 26.34 -37.14
CA CYS A 923 -13.59 24.94 -37.02
C CYS A 923 -13.83 24.27 -38.38
N ARG A 924 -12.84 23.54 -38.93
CA ARG A 924 -13.05 22.77 -40.17
C ARG A 924 -13.96 21.59 -39.86
N GLN A 925 -14.97 21.37 -40.69
CA GLN A 925 -15.80 20.17 -40.61
C GLN A 925 -15.06 18.98 -41.22
N TYR A 926 -15.36 17.80 -40.71
CA TYR A 926 -14.80 16.56 -41.20
C TYR A 926 -15.38 16.23 -42.58
N SER A 927 -14.53 15.96 -43.57
CA SER A 927 -14.96 15.48 -44.89
C SER A 927 -14.83 13.97 -44.98
N VAL A 928 -15.82 13.30 -45.58
CA VAL A 928 -15.81 11.84 -45.81
C VAL A 928 -14.60 11.43 -46.66
N GLU A 929 -14.12 12.32 -47.54
CA GLU A 929 -12.92 12.12 -48.36
C GLU A 929 -11.65 11.93 -47.52
N TYR A 930 -11.62 12.38 -46.25
CA TYR A 930 -10.46 12.21 -45.38
C TYR A 930 -10.18 10.75 -45.00
N LEU A 931 -11.14 9.86 -45.24
CA LEU A 931 -10.94 8.42 -45.14
C LEU A 931 -9.90 7.92 -46.16
N SER A 932 -9.82 8.53 -47.34
CA SER A 932 -8.77 8.21 -48.33
C SER A 932 -7.35 8.57 -47.84
N TYR A 933 -7.24 9.47 -46.86
CA TYR A 933 -5.98 9.83 -46.18
C TYR A 933 -5.76 9.04 -44.88
N GLY A 934 -6.60 8.04 -44.60
CA GLY A 934 -6.51 7.20 -43.41
C GLY A 934 -7.04 7.84 -42.12
N PHE A 935 -7.89 8.85 -42.23
CA PHE A 935 -8.53 9.48 -41.07
C PHE A 935 -10.00 9.07 -40.93
N ASN A 936 -10.52 9.12 -39.70
CA ASN A 936 -11.93 8.97 -39.34
C ASN A 936 -12.30 10.10 -38.36
N PRO A 937 -13.59 10.46 -38.15
CA PRO A 937 -13.96 11.28 -37.00
C PRO A 937 -13.59 10.56 -35.70
N ALA A 938 -13.09 11.29 -34.71
CA ALA A 938 -12.78 10.65 -33.44
C ALA A 938 -14.05 10.19 -32.71
N PRO A 939 -14.06 9.00 -32.08
CA PRO A 939 -15.29 8.43 -31.48
C PRO A 939 -15.90 9.26 -30.36
N GLN A 940 -15.06 9.98 -29.60
CA GLN A 940 -15.47 10.79 -28.45
C GLN A 940 -15.67 12.27 -28.79
N ASN A 941 -15.14 12.72 -29.93
CA ASN A 941 -15.28 14.08 -30.40
C ASN A 941 -15.22 14.12 -31.94
N PRO A 942 -16.38 14.09 -32.62
CA PRO A 942 -16.44 14.04 -34.09
C PRO A 942 -15.82 15.24 -34.80
N SER A 943 -15.57 16.35 -34.08
CA SER A 943 -15.01 17.59 -34.63
C SER A 943 -13.48 17.56 -34.84
N VAL A 944 -12.82 16.45 -34.53
CA VAL A 944 -11.38 16.26 -34.71
C VAL A 944 -11.04 14.97 -35.46
N PRO A 945 -9.97 14.97 -36.29
CA PRO A 945 -9.60 13.81 -37.08
C PRO A 945 -8.82 12.79 -36.24
N PHE A 946 -9.14 11.52 -36.43
CA PHE A 946 -8.50 10.35 -35.82
C PHE A 946 -7.80 9.53 -36.90
N CYS A 947 -6.50 9.27 -36.76
CA CYS A 947 -5.75 8.47 -37.74
C CYS A 947 -5.96 6.99 -37.46
N LEU A 948 -6.45 6.24 -38.46
CA LEU A 948 -6.67 4.81 -38.38
C LEU A 948 -5.35 4.01 -38.36
N ASN A 949 -4.26 4.56 -38.91
CA ASN A 949 -2.96 3.89 -38.93
C ASN A 949 -2.23 3.95 -37.58
N CYS A 950 -2.16 5.12 -36.96
CA CYS A 950 -1.42 5.32 -35.70
C CYS A 950 -2.34 5.39 -34.46
N MET A 951 -3.66 5.32 -34.64
CA MET A 951 -4.67 5.29 -33.59
C MET A 951 -4.62 6.50 -32.63
N LYS A 952 -4.28 7.69 -33.16
CA LYS A 952 -4.19 8.95 -32.41
C LYS A 952 -5.22 9.97 -32.88
N MET A 953 -5.72 10.78 -31.94
CA MET A 953 -6.53 11.96 -32.23
C MET A 953 -5.63 13.16 -32.52
N PHE A 954 -5.97 13.94 -33.53
CA PHE A 954 -5.24 15.14 -33.91
C PHE A 954 -6.09 16.39 -33.68
N THR A 955 -5.48 17.56 -33.68
CA THR A 955 -6.22 18.83 -33.57
C THR A 955 -7.03 19.13 -34.83
N ASN A 956 -8.08 19.95 -34.73
CA ASN A 956 -8.89 20.36 -35.90
C ASN A 956 -8.04 21.00 -37.02
N GLU A 957 -6.97 21.72 -36.68
CA GLU A 957 -6.03 22.28 -37.67
C GLU A 957 -5.34 21.23 -38.55
N SER A 958 -5.26 19.99 -38.09
CA SER A 958 -4.70 18.88 -38.84
C SER A 958 -5.61 18.41 -39.98
N MET A 959 -6.87 18.88 -40.04
CA MET A 959 -7.80 18.62 -41.17
C MET A 959 -7.56 19.49 -42.40
N ARG A 960 -6.40 20.14 -42.54
CA ARG A 960 -6.00 20.75 -43.81
C ARG A 960 -5.54 19.63 -44.75
N PRO A 961 -6.10 19.47 -45.97
CA PRO A 961 -5.73 18.39 -46.89
C PRO A 961 -4.22 18.29 -47.15
N SER A 962 -3.53 19.44 -47.22
CA SER A 962 -2.07 19.51 -47.36
C SER A 962 -1.29 18.98 -46.14
N LYS A 963 -1.83 19.12 -44.92
CA LYS A 963 -1.26 18.54 -43.69
C LYS A 963 -1.60 17.05 -43.55
N MET A 964 -2.79 16.63 -43.98
CA MET A 964 -3.18 15.21 -43.99
C MET A 964 -2.32 14.39 -44.96
N LYS A 965 -2.06 14.91 -46.16
CA LYS A 965 -1.17 14.27 -47.16
C LYS A 965 0.32 14.27 -46.76
N LYS A 966 0.76 15.19 -45.89
CA LYS A 966 2.18 15.37 -45.50
C LYS A 966 2.48 15.01 -44.04
N ASN A 967 1.55 14.39 -43.30
CA ASN A 967 1.75 14.16 -41.87
C ASN A 967 2.84 13.09 -41.64
N PRO A 968 3.98 13.43 -40.99
CA PRO A 968 5.11 12.50 -40.83
C PRO A 968 4.78 11.26 -39.99
N ASP A 969 3.78 11.33 -39.11
CA ASP A 969 3.27 10.17 -38.34
C ASP A 969 2.53 9.13 -39.22
N ILE A 970 2.21 9.48 -40.48
CA ILE A 970 1.65 8.58 -41.50
C ILE A 970 2.78 8.02 -42.39
N ALA A 971 3.88 8.77 -42.54
CA ALA A 971 5.00 8.41 -43.40
C ALA A 971 5.92 7.31 -42.82
N GLN A 972 5.74 6.91 -41.56
CA GLN A 972 6.51 5.83 -40.91
C GLN A 972 5.89 4.43 -41.02
N SER A 973 4.88 4.25 -41.89
CA SER A 973 4.45 2.90 -42.29
C SER A 973 4.72 2.73 -43.79
N ASP A 974 5.27 1.57 -44.20
CA ASP A 974 5.64 1.17 -45.57
C ASP A 974 4.49 1.14 -46.60
N LYS A 975 3.51 2.03 -46.47
CA LYS A 975 2.19 1.92 -47.10
C LYS A 975 1.74 3.26 -47.68
N LYS A 976 2.56 3.80 -48.59
CA LYS A 976 2.34 5.12 -49.20
C LYS A 976 1.24 5.15 -50.26
N ASP A 977 0.75 4.00 -50.72
CA ASP A 977 -0.28 3.87 -51.77
C ASP A 977 -1.41 2.88 -51.39
N ASN A 978 -1.99 3.01 -50.20
CA ASN A 978 -3.16 2.21 -49.85
C ASN A 978 -4.44 2.78 -50.48
N SER A 979 -5.23 1.92 -51.14
CA SER A 979 -6.53 2.29 -51.72
C SER A 979 -7.55 2.72 -50.64
N GLN A 980 -8.57 3.49 -51.02
CA GLN A 980 -9.68 3.88 -50.12
C GLN A 980 -10.36 2.67 -49.44
N GLU A 981 -10.34 1.52 -50.12
CA GLU A 981 -10.87 0.24 -49.66
C GLU A 981 -10.07 -0.33 -48.46
N TYR A 982 -8.75 -0.13 -48.42
CA TYR A 982 -7.91 -0.50 -47.28
C TYR A 982 -8.34 0.24 -46.00
N TYR A 983 -8.58 1.55 -46.10
CA TYR A 983 -8.98 2.37 -44.96
C TYR A 983 -10.44 2.13 -44.55
N GLN A 984 -11.32 1.80 -45.49
CA GLN A 984 -12.67 1.31 -45.18
C GLN A 984 -12.61 0.00 -44.38
N ASN A 985 -11.75 -0.95 -44.76
CA ASN A 985 -11.57 -2.19 -44.01
C ASN A 985 -10.95 -1.96 -42.62
N LEU A 986 -9.98 -1.04 -42.49
CA LEU A 986 -9.41 -0.69 -41.19
C LEU A 986 -10.44 -0.03 -40.27
N ARG A 987 -11.28 0.87 -40.82
CA ARG A 987 -12.39 1.50 -40.11
C ARG A 987 -13.40 0.44 -39.65
N ASN A 988 -13.80 -0.48 -40.53
CA ASN A 988 -14.73 -1.55 -40.19
C ASN A 988 -14.18 -2.47 -39.10
N ASN A 989 -12.88 -2.80 -39.15
CA ASN A 989 -12.22 -3.58 -38.09
C ASN A 989 -12.10 -2.82 -36.76
N PHE A 990 -11.91 -1.50 -36.82
CA PHE A 990 -11.91 -0.63 -35.64
C PHE A 990 -13.31 -0.53 -35.02
N GLU A 991 -14.35 -0.34 -35.83
CA GLU A 991 -15.74 -0.26 -35.38
C GLU A 991 -16.26 -1.61 -34.83
N ARG A 992 -15.72 -2.74 -35.33
CA ARG A 992 -16.01 -4.11 -34.86
C ARG A 992 -15.22 -4.52 -33.61
N ARG A 993 -14.22 -3.76 -33.15
CA ARG A 993 -13.50 -4.06 -31.91
C ARG A 993 -14.40 -3.80 -30.70
N LEU A 994 -14.80 -4.87 -30.01
CA LEU A 994 -15.46 -4.80 -28.70
C LEU A 994 -14.48 -4.22 -27.66
N THR A 995 -14.55 -2.92 -27.42
CA THR A 995 -13.81 -2.28 -26.32
C THR A 995 -14.51 -2.55 -24.99
N LEU A 996 -13.74 -2.87 -23.94
CA LEU A 996 -14.23 -3.14 -22.58
C LEU A 996 -15.25 -2.12 -22.06
N PRO A 997 -15.12 -0.79 -22.29
CA PRO A 997 -16.12 0.19 -21.90
C PRO A 997 -17.47 -0.03 -22.59
N ARG A 998 -17.47 -0.40 -23.87
CA ARG A 998 -18.70 -0.62 -24.66
C ARG A 998 -19.42 -1.91 -24.24
N ILE A 999 -18.68 -2.96 -23.89
CA ILE A 999 -19.23 -4.19 -23.27
C ILE A 999 -19.86 -3.87 -21.91
N VAL A 1000 -19.21 -3.00 -21.13
CA VAL A 1000 -19.71 -2.60 -19.81
C VAL A 1000 -20.94 -1.70 -19.96
N THR A 1001 -20.95 -0.75 -20.87
CA THR A 1001 -22.09 0.14 -21.14
C THR A 1001 -23.30 -0.62 -21.71
N GLU A 1002 -23.11 -1.48 -22.72
CA GLU A 1002 -24.21 -2.30 -23.27
C GLU A 1002 -24.77 -3.29 -22.24
N ARG A 1003 -23.92 -3.81 -21.33
CA ARG A 1003 -24.36 -4.68 -20.24
C ARG A 1003 -25.06 -3.92 -19.13
N LEU A 1004 -24.66 -2.67 -18.84
CA LEU A 1004 -25.31 -1.78 -17.89
C LEU A 1004 -26.68 -1.31 -18.42
N GLU A 1005 -26.78 -0.91 -19.68
CA GLU A 1005 -28.04 -0.53 -20.33
C GLU A 1005 -29.03 -1.71 -20.39
N LYS A 1006 -28.55 -2.93 -20.68
CA LYS A 1006 -29.39 -4.14 -20.61
C LYS A 1006 -29.85 -4.47 -19.19
N LEU A 1007 -28.99 -4.25 -18.18
CA LEU A 1007 -29.35 -4.45 -16.78
C LEU A 1007 -30.39 -3.43 -16.31
N GLU A 1008 -30.29 -2.19 -16.77
CA GLU A 1008 -31.22 -1.09 -16.47
C GLU A 1008 -32.60 -1.35 -17.07
N LYS A 1009 -32.68 -1.72 -18.35
CA LYS A 1009 -33.95 -2.09 -19.00
C LYS A 1009 -34.60 -3.33 -18.40
N GLY A 1010 -33.82 -4.35 -18.06
CA GLY A 1010 -34.34 -5.55 -17.39
C GLY A 1010 -34.85 -5.25 -15.98
N THR A 1011 -34.21 -4.30 -15.27
CA THR A 1011 -34.67 -3.84 -13.96
C THR A 1011 -36.00 -3.10 -14.05
N ILE A 1012 -36.16 -2.19 -15.03
CA ILE A 1012 -37.41 -1.45 -15.29
C ILE A 1012 -38.55 -2.43 -15.60
N ALA A 1013 -38.35 -3.32 -16.57
CA ALA A 1013 -39.35 -4.34 -16.94
C ALA A 1013 -39.77 -5.20 -15.74
N SER A 1014 -38.82 -5.53 -14.86
CA SER A 1014 -39.10 -6.29 -13.64
C SER A 1014 -39.92 -5.48 -12.60
N TYR A 1015 -39.78 -4.16 -12.51
CA TYR A 1015 -40.67 -3.34 -11.65
C TYR A 1015 -42.08 -3.23 -12.23
N GLU A 1016 -42.22 -3.02 -13.54
CA GLU A 1016 -43.52 -2.94 -14.21
C GLU A 1016 -44.32 -4.24 -14.08
N ILE A 1017 -43.65 -5.39 -14.27
CA ILE A 1017 -44.29 -6.70 -14.08
C ILE A 1017 -44.70 -6.91 -12.62
N ASN A 1018 -43.87 -6.50 -11.65
CA ASN A 1018 -44.22 -6.63 -10.23
C ASN A 1018 -45.37 -5.72 -9.83
N GLN A 1019 -45.47 -4.53 -10.43
CA GLN A 1019 -46.61 -3.63 -10.23
C GLN A 1019 -47.91 -4.26 -10.74
N LEU A 1020 -47.87 -4.96 -11.88
CA LEU A 1020 -49.04 -5.69 -12.40
C LEU A 1020 -49.42 -6.88 -11.52
N ILE A 1021 -48.44 -7.65 -11.03
CA ILE A 1021 -48.67 -8.75 -10.07
C ILE A 1021 -49.33 -8.22 -8.79
N ALA A 1022 -48.85 -7.09 -8.26
CA ALA A 1022 -49.44 -6.44 -7.09
C ALA A 1022 -50.87 -5.96 -7.34
N LYS A 1023 -51.12 -5.23 -8.45
CA LYS A 1023 -52.45 -4.69 -8.79
C LYS A 1023 -53.51 -5.78 -8.99
N THR A 1024 -53.09 -6.97 -9.40
CA THR A 1024 -53.99 -8.10 -9.64
C THR A 1024 -54.13 -9.02 -8.43
N GLY A 1025 -53.42 -8.76 -7.32
CA GLY A 1025 -53.50 -9.54 -6.08
C GLY A 1025 -52.96 -10.97 -6.19
N ASN A 1026 -52.11 -11.25 -7.17
CA ASN A 1026 -51.60 -12.59 -7.43
C ASN A 1026 -50.40 -12.96 -6.53
N CYS A 1027 -50.23 -14.26 -6.28
CA CYS A 1027 -49.09 -14.78 -5.50
C CYS A 1027 -47.74 -14.38 -6.12
N HIS A 1028 -46.78 -13.98 -5.29
CA HIS A 1028 -45.45 -13.52 -5.72
C HIS A 1028 -44.66 -14.53 -6.57
N ASN A 1029 -44.95 -15.83 -6.43
CA ASN A 1029 -44.32 -16.88 -7.21
C ASN A 1029 -44.73 -16.90 -8.70
N ILE A 1030 -45.81 -16.20 -9.08
CA ILE A 1030 -46.32 -16.16 -10.46
C ILE A 1030 -45.29 -15.59 -11.45
N GLY A 1031 -44.43 -14.68 -10.97
CA GLY A 1031 -43.33 -14.11 -11.75
C GLY A 1031 -42.36 -15.18 -12.26
N GLU A 1032 -42.06 -16.17 -11.42
CA GLU A 1032 -41.12 -17.26 -11.74
C GLU A 1032 -41.81 -18.47 -12.37
N SER A 1033 -43.01 -18.82 -11.89
CA SER A 1033 -43.72 -20.03 -12.33
C SER A 1033 -44.45 -19.88 -13.67
N LEU A 1034 -44.83 -18.66 -14.06
CA LEU A 1034 -45.64 -18.41 -15.25
C LEU A 1034 -45.08 -17.31 -16.15
N VAL A 1035 -44.75 -16.14 -15.60
CA VAL A 1035 -44.36 -14.97 -16.39
C VAL A 1035 -43.02 -15.16 -17.09
N LEU A 1036 -41.96 -15.58 -16.38
CA LEU A 1036 -40.65 -15.85 -16.99
C LEU A 1036 -40.71 -16.97 -18.06
N PRO A 1037 -41.37 -18.12 -17.84
CA PRO A 1037 -41.58 -19.12 -18.89
C PRO A 1037 -42.35 -18.61 -20.11
N ALA A 1038 -43.38 -17.78 -19.91
CA ALA A 1038 -44.17 -17.21 -21.01
C ALA A 1038 -43.34 -16.24 -21.85
N VAL A 1039 -42.60 -15.31 -21.21
CA VAL A 1039 -41.69 -14.37 -21.88
C VAL A 1039 -40.59 -15.13 -22.62
N SER A 1040 -40.07 -16.21 -22.05
CA SER A 1040 -39.08 -17.07 -22.72
C SER A 1040 -39.61 -17.67 -24.02
N LYS A 1041 -40.84 -18.20 -24.02
CA LYS A 1041 -41.49 -18.76 -25.21
C LYS A 1041 -41.76 -17.69 -26.27
N ILE A 1042 -42.24 -16.51 -25.88
CA ILE A 1042 -42.51 -15.39 -26.79
C ILE A 1042 -41.22 -14.93 -27.48
N ILE A 1043 -40.16 -14.68 -26.70
CA ILE A 1043 -38.87 -14.24 -27.25
C ILE A 1043 -38.29 -15.29 -28.20
N SER A 1044 -38.34 -16.56 -27.79
CA SER A 1044 -37.81 -17.65 -28.61
C SER A 1044 -38.59 -17.82 -29.92
N ALA A 1045 -39.91 -17.63 -29.90
CA ALA A 1045 -40.76 -17.72 -31.09
C ALA A 1045 -40.65 -16.51 -32.03
N MET A 1046 -40.46 -15.29 -31.47
CA MET A 1046 -40.47 -14.05 -32.26
C MET A 1046 -39.10 -13.64 -32.78
N THR A 1047 -38.00 -14.05 -32.14
CA THR A 1047 -36.68 -13.45 -32.39
C THR A 1047 -35.58 -14.40 -32.84
N ASN A 1048 -35.81 -15.72 -32.89
CA ASN A 1048 -34.77 -16.74 -33.19
C ASN A 1048 -33.48 -16.61 -32.33
N ILE A 1049 -33.53 -15.89 -31.21
CA ILE A 1049 -32.42 -15.64 -30.30
C ILE A 1049 -32.66 -16.39 -28.99
N SER A 1050 -31.58 -16.88 -28.35
CA SER A 1050 -31.66 -17.53 -27.04
C SER A 1050 -32.16 -16.54 -25.97
N ALA A 1051 -33.33 -16.81 -25.39
CA ALA A 1051 -33.94 -15.95 -24.37
C ALA A 1051 -33.14 -15.87 -23.05
N LYS A 1052 -32.12 -16.72 -22.87
CA LYS A 1052 -31.38 -16.90 -21.61
C LYS A 1052 -30.71 -15.63 -21.10
N ASP A 1053 -30.15 -14.81 -22.00
CA ASP A 1053 -29.40 -13.61 -21.62
C ASP A 1053 -30.31 -12.41 -21.30
N ILE A 1054 -31.51 -12.36 -21.91
CA ILE A 1054 -32.53 -11.32 -21.63
C ILE A 1054 -33.24 -11.64 -20.32
N LEU A 1055 -33.62 -12.90 -20.10
CA LEU A 1055 -34.32 -13.32 -18.90
C LEU A 1055 -33.45 -13.17 -17.64
N GLN A 1056 -32.12 -13.29 -17.75
CA GLN A 1056 -31.21 -13.01 -16.63
C GLN A 1056 -31.24 -11.54 -16.16
N SER A 1057 -31.68 -10.61 -17.03
CA SER A 1057 -31.82 -9.19 -16.67
C SER A 1057 -33.17 -8.85 -16.03
N ILE A 1058 -34.19 -9.71 -16.17
CA ILE A 1058 -35.56 -9.50 -15.65
C ILE A 1058 -35.74 -10.37 -14.39
N CYS A 1059 -35.45 -9.81 -13.23
CA CYS A 1059 -35.43 -10.56 -11.97
C CYS A 1059 -36.83 -10.73 -11.33
N LEU A 1060 -37.50 -11.85 -11.59
CA LEU A 1060 -38.85 -12.13 -11.07
C LEU A 1060 -38.91 -13.33 -10.09
N SER A 1061 -37.83 -13.61 -9.36
CA SER A 1061 -37.88 -14.67 -8.33
C SER A 1061 -38.86 -14.28 -7.22
N ASN A 1062 -39.49 -15.26 -6.58
CA ASN A 1062 -40.48 -15.05 -5.52
C ASN A 1062 -40.04 -14.00 -4.47
N SER A 1063 -38.79 -14.09 -4.02
CA SER A 1063 -38.19 -13.15 -3.06
C SER A 1063 -37.96 -11.73 -3.61
N ILE A 1064 -37.72 -11.58 -4.90
CA ILE A 1064 -37.52 -10.27 -5.55
C ILE A 1064 -38.86 -9.62 -5.86
N VAL A 1065 -39.85 -10.40 -6.29
CA VAL A 1065 -41.23 -9.92 -6.48
C VAL A 1065 -41.78 -9.41 -5.16
N SER A 1066 -41.69 -10.21 -4.08
CA SER A 1066 -42.09 -9.80 -2.73
C SER A 1066 -41.40 -8.50 -2.30
N ARG A 1067 -40.06 -8.47 -2.34
CA ARG A 1067 -39.29 -7.30 -1.90
C ARG A 1067 -39.63 -6.05 -2.70
N ARG A 1068 -39.83 -6.15 -4.02
CA ARG A 1068 -40.15 -4.99 -4.87
C ARG A 1068 -41.58 -4.51 -4.65
N ILE A 1069 -42.52 -5.40 -4.32
CA ILE A 1069 -43.88 -5.01 -3.91
C ILE A 1069 -43.83 -4.29 -2.56
N ASP A 1070 -43.04 -4.79 -1.60
CA ASP A 1070 -42.82 -4.12 -0.31
C ASP A 1070 -42.15 -2.74 -0.50
N GLU A 1071 -41.17 -2.63 -1.41
CA GLU A 1071 -40.53 -1.36 -1.78
C GLU A 1071 -41.53 -0.38 -2.43
N MET A 1072 -42.43 -0.86 -3.30
CA MET A 1072 -43.48 -0.02 -3.92
C MET A 1072 -44.56 0.41 -2.92
N ALA A 1073 -44.82 -0.39 -1.88
CA ALA A 1073 -45.76 -0.05 -0.81
C ALA A 1073 -45.18 0.98 0.18
N GLY A 1074 -43.84 1.05 0.30
CA GLY A 1074 -43.15 1.97 1.20
C GLY A 1074 -43.23 3.46 0.82
N ASP A 1075 -43.66 3.78 -0.41
CA ASP A 1075 -43.85 5.15 -0.92
C ASP A 1075 -45.34 5.58 -0.95
N ILE A 1076 -46.24 4.84 -0.27
CA ILE A 1076 -47.67 5.20 -0.12
C ILE A 1076 -47.93 5.55 1.35
N GLU A 1077 -47.84 6.84 1.70
CA GLU A 1077 -48.53 7.40 2.88
C GLU A 1077 -49.99 7.69 2.48
N GLU A 1078 -50.94 7.14 3.27
CA GLU A 1078 -52.42 7.28 3.22
C GLU A 1078 -53.12 7.50 1.86
#